data_AF-A0NZJ6-F1
#
_entry.id   AF-A0NZJ6-F1
#
_cell.length_a   1.000
_cell.length_b   1.000
_cell.length_c   1.000
_cell.angle_alpha   90.00
_cell.angle_beta   90.00
_cell.angle_gamma   90.00
#
_symmetry.space_group_name_H-M   'P 1'
#
loop_
_entity.id
_entity.type
_entity.pdbx_description
1 polymer ?
#
loop_
_entity_poly.entity_id
_entity_poly.type
_entity_poly.pdbx_seq_one_letter_code
_entity_poly.pdbx_strand_id
1 'polypeptide(L)'
;MGHPRHIFLFAILSLAVVLGLAGTAPVKADDALVQQYLDKVAPGELVPGADTFGPLKSDVPVVPALNGKDTLGWVYLTSDFVSTTGYSGKPIHTLVGVDKDAVITGVRLVKHSEPIVLIGIPDKKIRAVTEGYAGLDLKAEAASGGSAHDLDIISGATVTIMVIDDSIIRSGLKVARTLGLGGLASEVAETGPQREVDTGKTDIIDWMTLTGDGSVRRLSLDVAQINESFVVQGDKRAVDRPEKGPETDTFIDLYLALADVPSIGLSLLGEAEYANLMARLNDGDHAILVAGRGRYSFKGSGYVRGGIFDRIQLIQDDVSVRFHDRQHNRVGTIAADGAPAFSEMDLFIIPADSGFEPAREFRLQLLVQRPVGPIEKVFLTFDLGYRLPDSYLKTVAPAAAPAAASGQSNGAASDKDTGVQALWKRIWNDRKTDVLILGAAIAVLTLVFFFQMQVTRNERFTFWFRIGFLTFTLVWLGWMENAQLSVVNVLAFFSALTSDFSWDAFLMDPLVFLLWFSVAAALLFWGRGAYCGWLCPFGALQELTNRIAKLCRIPQIEVPWGLHERLWPVKYIIFLGLFGLSLYSLDVAEHYAEVEPFKTAIILKFQRAWPFVLFAVALLAAGLFIERFYCRYLCPLGAALAIPARLRMFDWLKRYRECGNPCNRCAKECMVQAIHPEGNINPNECLNCLHCQVLYQHDQKCPVCIKKLAKRRRFEVQTGLVKPDTNAKAETPVPAK
;
A
#
# COMPACT_ATOMS: atom_id res chain seq x y z
N MET A 1 -60.44 -6.52 -9.25
CA MET A 1 -60.17 -5.97 -7.91
C MET A 1 -59.51 -7.07 -7.07
N GLY A 2 -58.20 -6.97 -6.86
CA GLY A 2 -57.43 -7.86 -5.98
C GLY A 2 -56.28 -7.04 -5.42
N HIS A 3 -56.30 -6.80 -4.10
CA HIS A 3 -55.46 -5.79 -3.45
C HIS A 3 -53.95 -6.15 -3.46
N PRO A 4 -53.04 -5.20 -3.78
CA PRO A 4 -51.59 -5.43 -3.79
C PRO A 4 -50.95 -5.55 -2.40
N ARG A 5 -51.73 -5.48 -1.31
CA ARG A 5 -51.21 -5.53 0.07
C ARG A 5 -50.85 -6.95 0.52
N HIS A 6 -51.45 -7.99 -0.05
CA HIS A 6 -51.20 -9.38 0.36
C HIS A 6 -49.90 -9.96 -0.20
N ILE A 7 -49.46 -9.51 -1.38
CA ILE A 7 -48.20 -9.96 -2.00
C ILE A 7 -46.99 -9.40 -1.24
N PHE A 8 -47.09 -8.15 -0.77
CA PHE A 8 -46.03 -7.49 -0.01
C PHE A 8 -45.85 -8.13 1.38
N LEU A 9 -46.95 -8.51 2.04
CA LEU A 9 -46.89 -9.20 3.33
C LEU A 9 -46.31 -10.61 3.22
N PHE A 10 -46.63 -11.33 2.12
CA PHE A 10 -46.09 -12.68 1.89
C PHE A 10 -44.59 -12.66 1.56
N ALA A 11 -44.12 -11.64 0.84
CA ALA A 11 -42.70 -11.43 0.57
C ALA A 11 -41.90 -11.08 1.84
N ILE A 12 -42.48 -10.30 2.76
CA ILE A 12 -41.85 -9.97 4.05
C ILE A 12 -41.82 -11.19 4.98
N LEU A 13 -42.89 -11.99 5.02
CA LEU A 13 -42.92 -13.21 5.84
C LEU A 13 -41.97 -14.29 5.32
N SER A 14 -41.83 -14.44 4.00
CA SER A 14 -40.88 -15.38 3.41
C SER A 14 -39.42 -14.93 3.56
N LEU A 15 -39.15 -13.62 3.52
CA LEU A 15 -37.83 -13.07 3.84
C LEU A 15 -37.47 -13.26 5.33
N ALA A 16 -38.43 -13.12 6.24
CA ALA A 16 -38.23 -13.34 7.68
C ALA A 16 -37.99 -14.83 8.04
N VAL A 17 -38.61 -15.77 7.31
CA VAL A 17 -38.37 -17.21 7.50
C VAL A 17 -37.02 -17.64 6.91
N VAL A 18 -36.57 -17.03 5.81
CA VAL A 18 -35.23 -17.26 5.25
C VAL A 18 -34.12 -16.65 6.12
N LEU A 19 -34.35 -15.48 6.73
CA LEU A 19 -33.44 -14.89 7.72
C LEU A 19 -33.44 -15.64 9.06
N GLY A 20 -34.54 -16.31 9.43
CA GLY A 20 -34.63 -17.12 10.65
C GLY A 20 -33.94 -18.48 10.57
N LEU A 21 -33.64 -18.98 9.37
CA LEU A 21 -32.98 -20.27 9.13
C LEU A 21 -31.47 -20.16 8.83
N ALA A 22 -30.91 -18.94 8.83
CA ALA A 22 -29.47 -18.69 8.65
C ALA A 22 -28.68 -18.64 9.99
N GLY A 23 -29.27 -19.13 11.08
CA GLY A 23 -28.63 -19.21 12.39
C GLY A 23 -27.97 -20.57 12.61
N THR A 24 -26.67 -20.53 12.95
CA THR A 24 -25.78 -21.62 13.37
C THR A 24 -25.13 -22.47 12.27
N ALA A 25 -24.30 -21.83 11.45
CA ALA A 25 -23.06 -22.49 11.03
C ALA A 25 -22.04 -22.35 12.19
N PRO A 26 -21.32 -23.42 12.57
CA PRO A 26 -20.26 -23.30 13.57
C PRO A 26 -19.16 -22.38 13.02
N VAL A 27 -18.88 -21.30 13.74
CA VAL A 27 -17.67 -20.49 13.56
C VAL A 27 -16.48 -21.42 13.76
N LYS A 28 -15.79 -21.77 12.67
CA LYS A 28 -14.49 -22.46 12.75
C LYS A 28 -13.50 -21.51 13.42
N ALA A 29 -12.70 -22.04 14.33
CA ALA A 29 -11.63 -21.34 15.02
C ALA A 29 -10.63 -20.73 14.01
N ASP A 30 -10.08 -19.56 14.34
CA ASP A 30 -9.01 -18.86 13.61
C ASP A 30 -7.91 -19.86 13.20
N ASP A 31 -7.82 -20.21 11.91
CA ASP A 31 -6.72 -21.00 11.38
C ASP A 31 -5.44 -20.14 11.34
N ALA A 32 -4.32 -20.68 11.83
CA ALA A 32 -3.01 -20.03 11.78
C ALA A 32 -2.66 -19.59 10.35
N LEU A 33 -2.01 -18.42 10.18
CA LEU A 33 -1.80 -17.81 8.85
C LEU A 33 -1.00 -18.73 7.93
N VAL A 34 -0.09 -19.54 8.47
CA VAL A 34 0.65 -20.56 7.74
C VAL A 34 -0.26 -21.40 6.83
N GLN A 35 -1.45 -21.81 7.28
CA GLN A 35 -2.36 -22.64 6.48
C GLN A 35 -2.81 -21.96 5.17
N GLN A 36 -2.89 -20.63 5.15
CA GLN A 36 -3.32 -19.85 3.97
C GLN A 36 -2.26 -19.76 2.87
N TYR A 37 -1.04 -20.22 3.13
CA TYR A 37 0.08 -20.12 2.19
C TYR A 37 0.72 -21.46 1.84
N LEU A 38 0.37 -22.55 2.52
CA LEU A 38 0.94 -23.90 2.25
C LEU A 38 0.62 -24.41 0.85
N ASP A 39 -0.53 -24.02 0.28
CA ASP A 39 -0.95 -24.38 -1.08
C ASP A 39 -0.07 -23.74 -2.17
N LYS A 40 0.72 -22.71 -1.82
CA LYS A 40 1.57 -21.98 -2.77
C LYS A 40 2.94 -22.60 -2.99
N VAL A 41 3.34 -23.58 -2.17
CA VAL A 41 4.70 -24.15 -2.18
C VAL A 41 4.64 -25.66 -2.00
N ALA A 42 5.42 -26.41 -2.77
CA ALA A 42 5.52 -27.85 -2.58
C ALA A 42 6.30 -28.20 -1.29
N PRO A 43 5.91 -29.23 -0.52
CA PRO A 43 6.61 -29.62 0.71
C PRO A 43 8.11 -29.83 0.53
N GLY A 44 8.50 -30.50 -0.56
CA GLY A 44 9.89 -30.77 -0.91
C GLY A 44 10.75 -29.53 -1.18
N GLU A 45 10.14 -28.36 -1.44
CA GLU A 45 10.86 -27.10 -1.63
C GLU A 45 11.25 -26.43 -0.31
N LEU A 46 10.52 -26.73 0.78
CA LEU A 46 10.80 -26.19 2.11
C LEU A 46 11.56 -27.20 2.97
N VAL A 47 11.24 -28.48 2.84
CA VAL A 47 11.92 -29.58 3.56
C VAL A 47 12.28 -30.66 2.53
N PRO A 48 13.56 -30.80 2.16
CA PRO A 48 14.00 -31.77 1.17
C PRO A 48 13.54 -33.20 1.49
N GLY A 49 12.93 -33.86 0.50
CA GLY A 49 12.43 -35.23 0.63
C GLY A 49 11.04 -35.37 1.25
N ALA A 50 10.36 -34.27 1.61
CA ALA A 50 8.96 -34.30 2.04
C ALA A 50 8.00 -34.32 0.84
N ASP A 51 6.96 -35.15 0.94
CA ASP A 51 5.94 -35.34 -0.10
C ASP A 51 4.62 -34.64 0.27
N THR A 52 4.31 -34.51 1.57
CA THR A 52 3.03 -33.95 2.06
C THR A 52 3.22 -33.07 3.29
N PHE A 53 2.31 -32.12 3.50
CA PHE A 53 2.16 -31.40 4.77
C PHE A 53 1.18 -32.16 5.66
N GLY A 54 1.51 -32.33 6.94
CA GLY A 54 0.62 -32.91 7.95
C GLY A 54 -0.36 -31.90 8.52
N PRO A 55 -1.11 -32.26 9.58
CA PRO A 55 -2.04 -31.36 10.24
C PRO A 55 -1.31 -30.27 11.03
N LEU A 56 -1.92 -29.08 11.12
CA LEU A 56 -1.45 -28.00 12.01
C LEU A 56 -1.35 -28.52 13.44
N LYS A 57 -0.22 -28.25 14.10
CA LYS A 57 -0.03 -28.60 15.51
C LYS A 57 -0.96 -27.73 16.38
N SER A 58 -1.56 -28.32 17.42
CA SER A 58 -2.56 -27.65 18.26
C SER A 58 -1.98 -26.63 19.24
N ASP A 59 -0.68 -26.74 19.52
CA ASP A 59 0.08 -25.98 20.52
C ASP A 59 0.91 -24.84 19.93
N VAL A 60 1.30 -24.92 18.66
CA VAL A 60 2.17 -23.96 17.97
C VAL A 60 1.76 -23.85 16.51
N PRO A 61 1.76 -22.66 15.88
CA PRO A 61 1.38 -22.48 14.47
C PRO A 61 2.44 -23.02 13.50
N VAL A 62 2.64 -24.34 13.52
CA VAL A 62 3.65 -25.07 12.76
C VAL A 62 3.01 -26.32 12.14
N VAL A 63 3.43 -26.64 10.92
CA VAL A 63 2.95 -27.79 10.16
C VAL A 63 4.08 -28.77 9.89
N PRO A 64 3.96 -30.06 10.26
CA PRO A 64 5.00 -31.04 9.98
C PRO A 64 5.07 -31.36 8.48
N ALA A 65 6.27 -31.43 7.93
CA ALA A 65 6.54 -31.92 6.58
C ALA A 65 6.86 -33.41 6.63
N LEU A 66 6.11 -34.21 5.88
CA LEU A 66 6.08 -35.68 5.99
C LEU A 66 6.59 -36.34 4.71
N ASN A 67 7.28 -37.47 4.88
CA ASN A 67 7.46 -38.49 3.85
C ASN A 67 6.77 -39.77 4.31
N GLY A 68 5.62 -40.08 3.71
CA GLY A 68 4.74 -41.14 4.21
C GLY A 68 4.21 -40.86 5.61
N LYS A 69 4.78 -41.52 6.63
CA LYS A 69 4.45 -41.32 8.06
C LYS A 69 5.56 -40.64 8.87
N ASP A 70 6.72 -40.44 8.27
CA ASP A 70 7.89 -39.91 8.96
C ASP A 70 7.96 -38.40 8.83
N THR A 71 8.02 -37.69 9.96
CA THR A 71 8.25 -36.24 9.98
C THR A 71 9.73 -35.97 9.70
N LEU A 72 10.00 -35.29 8.59
CA LEU A 72 11.35 -34.89 8.19
C LEU A 72 11.72 -33.51 8.72
N GLY A 73 10.73 -32.63 8.88
CA GLY A 73 10.91 -31.30 9.42
C GLY A 73 9.58 -30.61 9.67
N TRP A 74 9.65 -29.31 9.90
CA TRP A 74 8.51 -28.47 10.24
C TRP A 74 8.52 -27.21 9.40
N VAL A 75 7.32 -26.78 9.00
CA VAL A 75 7.10 -25.59 8.18
C VAL A 75 6.24 -24.61 8.95
N TYR A 76 6.64 -23.35 8.92
CA TYR A 76 5.94 -22.27 9.60
C TYR A 76 6.02 -20.98 8.79
N LEU A 77 5.17 -20.01 9.14
CA LEU A 77 5.20 -18.67 8.54
C LEU A 77 5.84 -17.68 9.52
N THR A 78 6.81 -16.90 9.07
CA THR A 78 7.53 -15.94 9.94
C THR A 78 6.58 -14.99 10.67
N SER A 79 5.54 -14.49 10.00
CA SER A 79 4.53 -13.58 10.57
C SER A 79 3.62 -14.17 11.64
N ASP A 80 3.59 -15.50 11.82
CA ASP A 80 2.87 -16.12 12.94
C ASP A 80 3.67 -16.04 14.26
N PHE A 81 4.96 -15.68 14.20
CA PHE A 81 5.88 -15.72 15.36
C PHE A 81 6.44 -14.37 15.75
N VAL A 82 6.68 -13.48 14.79
CA VAL A 82 7.34 -12.18 14.97
C VAL A 82 6.73 -11.12 14.05
N SER A 83 6.88 -9.84 14.40
CA SER A 83 6.49 -8.74 13.52
C SER A 83 7.42 -8.67 12.31
N THR A 84 6.87 -8.85 11.11
CA THR A 84 7.63 -8.85 9.84
C THR A 84 7.38 -7.60 9.02
N THR A 85 7.02 -6.49 9.67
CA THR A 85 6.60 -5.26 9.00
C THR A 85 7.78 -4.53 8.38
N GLY A 86 7.74 -4.36 7.05
CA GLY A 86 8.78 -3.67 6.28
C GLY A 86 8.52 -2.18 6.09
N TYR A 87 9.19 -1.58 5.09
CA TYR A 87 9.05 -0.16 4.75
C TYR A 87 7.62 0.21 4.34
N SER A 88 6.87 -0.73 3.75
CA SER A 88 5.49 -0.54 3.34
C SER A 88 4.49 -0.43 4.50
N GLY A 89 4.91 -0.71 5.75
CA GLY A 89 4.02 -0.83 6.89
C GLY A 89 3.11 -2.07 6.82
N LYS A 90 3.35 -2.98 5.88
CA LYS A 90 2.66 -4.27 5.76
C LYS A 90 3.60 -5.43 6.10
N PRO A 91 3.07 -6.55 6.64
CA PRO A 91 3.88 -7.73 6.92
C PRO A 91 4.50 -8.34 5.66
N ILE A 92 5.74 -8.79 5.79
CA ILE A 92 6.45 -9.62 4.82
C ILE A 92 6.29 -11.08 5.24
N HIS A 93 5.58 -11.87 4.42
CA HIS A 93 5.26 -13.26 4.71
C HIS A 93 6.26 -14.19 4.03
N THR A 94 6.98 -14.95 4.85
CA THR A 94 7.97 -15.93 4.41
C THR A 94 7.66 -17.29 5.04
N LEU A 95 7.53 -18.32 4.21
CA LEU A 95 7.47 -19.71 4.67
C LEU A 95 8.90 -20.22 4.89
N VAL A 96 9.10 -20.90 6.01
CA VAL A 96 10.41 -21.44 6.40
C VAL A 96 10.24 -22.90 6.81
N GLY A 97 11.09 -23.77 6.28
CA GLY A 97 11.26 -25.15 6.71
C GLY A 97 12.45 -25.28 7.66
N VAL A 98 12.29 -26.04 8.75
CA VAL A 98 13.33 -26.35 9.73
C VAL A 98 13.36 -27.84 10.02
N ASP A 99 14.55 -28.43 10.11
CA ASP A 99 14.72 -29.84 10.44
C ASP A 99 14.86 -30.11 11.96
N LYS A 100 15.08 -31.38 12.31
CA LYS A 100 15.26 -31.85 13.70
C LYS A 100 16.52 -31.31 14.36
N ASP A 101 17.52 -30.93 13.57
CA ASP A 101 18.81 -30.43 14.04
C ASP A 101 18.85 -28.90 14.17
N ALA A 102 17.69 -28.25 13.99
CA ALA A 102 17.49 -26.80 13.98
C ALA A 102 18.22 -26.09 12.82
N VAL A 103 18.32 -26.75 11.67
CA VAL A 103 18.84 -26.16 10.43
C VAL A 103 17.66 -25.74 9.54
N ILE A 104 17.73 -24.52 9.00
CA ILE A 104 16.77 -24.05 8.02
C ILE A 104 16.98 -24.84 6.73
N THR A 105 15.97 -25.59 6.30
CA THR A 105 16.06 -26.48 5.13
C THR A 105 15.56 -25.85 3.84
N GLY A 106 14.74 -24.81 3.94
CA GLY A 106 14.20 -24.10 2.79
C GLY A 106 13.42 -22.86 3.21
N VAL A 107 13.45 -21.84 2.36
CA VAL A 107 12.77 -20.57 2.61
C VAL A 107 12.05 -20.15 1.33
N ARG A 108 10.82 -19.64 1.46
CA ARG A 108 10.04 -19.07 0.34
C ARG A 108 9.36 -17.78 0.74
N LEU A 109 9.68 -16.71 0.02
CA LEU A 109 8.95 -15.46 0.14
C LEU A 109 7.59 -15.59 -0.57
N VAL A 110 6.50 -15.69 0.19
CA VAL A 110 5.16 -15.98 -0.34
C VAL A 110 4.32 -14.73 -0.59
N LYS A 111 4.56 -13.65 0.16
CA LYS A 111 3.86 -12.37 -0.05
C LYS A 111 4.63 -11.21 0.60
N HIS A 112 4.74 -10.10 -0.10
CA HIS A 112 5.22 -8.82 0.46
C HIS A 112 4.56 -7.66 -0.29
N SER A 113 4.68 -6.45 0.23
CA SER A 113 4.14 -5.22 -0.38
C SER A 113 5.14 -4.09 -0.40
N GLU A 114 6.43 -4.43 -0.40
CA GLU A 114 7.50 -3.46 -0.30
C GLU A 114 7.63 -2.64 -1.60
N PRO A 115 7.92 -1.32 -1.52
CA PRO A 115 8.04 -0.47 -2.71
C PRO A 115 9.34 -0.70 -3.51
N ILE A 116 10.02 -1.81 -3.30
CA ILE A 116 11.25 -2.25 -3.98
C ILE A 116 11.11 -2.35 -5.51
N VAL A 117 9.93 -2.74 -6.00
CA VAL A 117 9.64 -2.77 -7.45
C VAL A 117 9.45 -1.35 -8.01
N LEU A 118 9.03 -0.39 -7.17
CA LEU A 118 8.87 1.03 -7.53
C LEU A 118 10.24 1.71 -7.71
N ILE A 119 11.26 1.29 -6.96
CA ILE A 119 12.65 1.77 -7.08
C ILE A 119 13.48 0.99 -8.12
N GLY A 120 12.86 0.05 -8.86
CA GLY A 120 13.49 -0.65 -9.98
C GLY A 120 14.24 -1.95 -9.62
N ILE A 121 14.07 -2.49 -8.41
CA ILE A 121 14.67 -3.77 -8.01
C ILE A 121 13.70 -4.91 -8.39
N PRO A 122 14.14 -5.89 -9.22
CA PRO A 122 13.28 -7.02 -9.59
C PRO A 122 12.95 -7.91 -8.40
N ASP A 123 11.68 -8.32 -8.28
CA ASP A 123 11.19 -9.24 -7.25
C ASP A 123 12.01 -10.53 -7.15
N LYS A 124 12.41 -11.07 -8.31
CA LYS A 124 13.26 -12.27 -8.40
C LYS A 124 14.57 -12.15 -7.63
N LYS A 125 15.19 -10.97 -7.58
CA LYS A 125 16.45 -10.78 -6.83
C LYS A 125 16.23 -10.93 -5.32
N ILE A 126 15.10 -10.42 -4.82
CA ILE A 126 14.78 -10.47 -3.40
C ILE A 126 14.41 -11.89 -3.00
N ARG A 127 13.61 -12.57 -3.82
CA ARG A 127 13.38 -14.02 -3.66
C ARG A 127 14.69 -14.80 -3.59
N ALA A 128 15.64 -14.54 -4.50
CA ALA A 128 16.91 -15.25 -4.51
C ALA A 128 17.73 -15.03 -3.22
N VAL A 129 17.76 -13.82 -2.68
CA VAL A 129 18.43 -13.54 -1.39
C VAL A 129 17.70 -14.22 -0.24
N THR A 130 16.37 -14.12 -0.20
CA THR A 130 15.54 -14.76 0.83
C THR A 130 15.62 -16.29 0.79
N GLU A 131 15.71 -16.89 -0.40
CA GLU A 131 15.86 -18.33 -0.59
C GLU A 131 17.28 -18.82 -0.26
N GLY A 132 18.28 -17.91 -0.22
CA GLY A 132 19.66 -18.21 0.16
C GLY A 132 19.87 -18.58 1.63
N TYR A 133 18.86 -18.36 2.49
CA TYR A 133 18.88 -18.74 3.90
C TYR A 133 18.74 -20.25 4.13
N ALA A 134 18.48 -21.05 3.09
CA ALA A 134 18.53 -22.50 3.18
C ALA A 134 19.95 -22.97 3.53
N GLY A 135 20.07 -23.75 4.60
CA GLY A 135 21.34 -24.22 5.17
C GLY A 135 21.79 -23.47 6.42
N LEU A 136 21.05 -22.44 6.86
CA LEU A 136 21.39 -21.67 8.07
C LEU A 136 21.23 -22.54 9.34
N ASP A 137 22.27 -22.59 10.17
CA ASP A 137 22.25 -23.29 11.46
C ASP A 137 21.78 -22.34 12.58
N LEU A 138 20.54 -22.55 13.08
CA LEU A 138 19.97 -21.73 14.14
C LEU A 138 20.69 -21.88 15.48
N LYS A 139 21.44 -22.97 15.71
CA LYS A 139 22.22 -23.14 16.94
C LYS A 139 23.42 -22.20 16.95
N ALA A 140 24.08 -22.04 15.80
CA ALA A 140 25.18 -21.10 15.65
C ALA A 140 24.68 -19.65 15.81
N GLU A 141 23.48 -19.35 15.28
CA GLU A 141 22.83 -18.04 15.48
C GLU A 141 22.47 -17.79 16.95
N ALA A 142 21.91 -18.77 17.65
CA ALA A 142 21.61 -18.65 19.08
C ALA A 142 22.87 -18.37 19.90
N ALA A 143 23.98 -19.05 19.60
CA ALA A 143 25.25 -18.90 20.33
C ALA A 143 25.96 -17.57 20.04
N SER A 144 25.81 -17.03 18.83
CA SER A 144 26.41 -15.77 18.38
C SER A 144 25.50 -14.55 18.60
N GLY A 145 24.28 -14.76 19.07
CA GLY A 145 23.29 -13.69 19.22
C GLY A 145 22.83 -13.11 17.87
N GLY A 146 22.69 -13.92 16.83
CA GLY A 146 22.18 -13.50 15.52
C GLY A 146 23.23 -12.90 14.58
N SER A 147 24.51 -13.22 14.77
CA SER A 147 25.62 -12.68 13.97
C SER A 147 26.47 -13.75 13.27
N ALA A 148 26.03 -15.01 13.27
CA ALA A 148 26.85 -16.10 12.74
C ALA A 148 26.89 -16.16 11.21
N HIS A 149 25.90 -15.59 10.51
CA HIS A 149 25.83 -15.58 9.05
C HIS A 149 26.11 -14.20 8.45
N ASP A 150 26.58 -14.21 7.20
CA ASP A 150 26.80 -13.01 6.41
C ASP A 150 25.50 -12.52 5.79
N LEU A 151 25.17 -11.25 6.01
CA LEU A 151 23.97 -10.62 5.45
C LEU A 151 24.23 -10.09 4.03
N ASP A 152 23.60 -10.69 3.02
CA ASP A 152 23.67 -10.23 1.63
C ASP A 152 22.60 -9.15 1.34
N ILE A 153 23.02 -7.89 1.28
CA ILE A 153 22.12 -6.74 1.15
C ILE A 153 22.02 -6.25 -0.30
N ILE A 154 20.78 -6.12 -0.78
CA ILE A 154 20.49 -5.45 -2.06
C ILE A 154 20.39 -3.94 -1.86
N SER A 155 21.17 -3.17 -2.62
CA SER A 155 21.09 -1.71 -2.66
C SER A 155 19.68 -1.19 -2.92
N GLY A 156 19.24 -0.23 -2.12
CA GLY A 156 17.91 0.35 -2.22
C GLY A 156 16.81 -0.50 -1.57
N ALA A 157 17.07 -1.77 -1.24
CA ALA A 157 16.17 -2.64 -0.48
C ALA A 157 16.77 -3.06 0.87
N THR A 158 17.75 -2.30 1.39
CA THR A 158 18.50 -2.67 2.60
C THR A 158 17.61 -2.92 3.80
N VAL A 159 16.66 -2.03 4.04
CA VAL A 159 15.66 -2.16 5.11
C VAL A 159 14.83 -3.43 4.95
N THR A 160 14.31 -3.67 3.74
CA THR A 160 13.48 -4.82 3.44
C THR A 160 14.22 -6.14 3.67
N ILE A 161 15.46 -6.25 3.18
CA ILE A 161 16.26 -7.46 3.36
C ILE A 161 16.60 -7.69 4.83
N MET A 162 16.95 -6.63 5.57
CA MET A 162 17.18 -6.73 7.01
C MET A 162 15.96 -7.17 7.81
N VAL A 163 14.74 -6.75 7.42
CA VAL A 163 13.51 -7.22 8.07
C VAL A 163 13.27 -8.68 7.75
N ILE A 164 13.50 -9.12 6.51
CA ILE A 164 13.35 -10.52 6.11
C ILE A 164 14.33 -11.41 6.89
N ASP A 165 15.59 -11.01 6.95
CA ASP A 165 16.67 -11.65 7.69
C ASP A 165 16.28 -11.91 9.15
N ASP A 166 16.01 -10.83 9.87
CA ASP A 166 15.61 -10.83 11.27
C ASP A 166 14.35 -11.67 11.50
N SER A 167 13.38 -11.56 10.60
CA SER A 167 12.14 -12.34 10.66
C SER A 167 12.41 -13.83 10.58
N ILE A 168 13.30 -14.28 9.69
CA ILE A 168 13.63 -15.69 9.49
C ILE A 168 14.35 -16.25 10.73
N ILE A 169 15.37 -15.55 11.22
CA ILE A 169 16.21 -16.01 12.33
C ILE A 169 15.37 -16.14 13.60
N ARG A 170 14.64 -15.09 13.99
CA ARG A 170 13.89 -15.09 15.26
C ARG A 170 12.74 -16.06 15.28
N SER A 171 11.96 -16.10 14.19
CA SER A 171 10.88 -17.06 14.08
C SER A 171 11.43 -18.49 14.09
N GLY A 172 12.59 -18.72 13.46
CA GLY A 172 13.30 -20.01 13.47
C GLY A 172 13.74 -20.40 14.88
N LEU A 173 14.39 -19.51 15.61
CA LEU A 173 14.80 -19.73 17.00
C LEU A 173 13.61 -20.03 17.91
N LYS A 174 12.52 -19.27 17.78
CA LYS A 174 11.30 -19.46 18.57
C LYS A 174 10.67 -20.83 18.28
N VAL A 175 10.58 -21.21 17.01
CA VAL A 175 10.09 -22.54 16.59
C VAL A 175 11.01 -23.65 17.08
N ALA A 176 12.32 -23.51 16.91
CA ALA A 176 13.30 -24.50 17.33
C ALA A 176 13.27 -24.73 18.85
N ARG A 177 13.21 -23.66 19.65
CA ARG A 177 13.08 -23.75 21.12
C ARG A 177 11.75 -24.34 21.56
N THR A 178 10.65 -23.94 20.93
CA THR A 178 9.31 -24.44 21.29
C THR A 178 9.14 -25.92 20.93
N LEU A 179 9.80 -26.38 19.87
CA LEU A 179 9.78 -27.78 19.44
C LEU A 179 10.94 -28.62 20.00
N GLY A 180 11.88 -28.03 20.73
CA GLY A 180 13.05 -28.72 21.28
C GLY A 180 14.04 -29.22 20.22
N LEU A 181 14.13 -28.53 19.08
CA LEU A 181 14.97 -28.93 17.94
C LEU A 181 16.44 -28.61 18.20
N GLY A 182 17.35 -29.46 17.72
CA GLY A 182 18.79 -29.22 17.80
C GLY A 182 19.35 -29.09 19.23
N GLY A 183 18.61 -29.52 20.25
CA GLY A 183 18.99 -29.35 21.66
C GLY A 183 18.73 -27.94 22.22
N LEU A 184 18.06 -27.06 21.46
CA LEU A 184 17.61 -25.76 21.94
C LEU A 184 16.40 -25.99 22.86
N ALA A 185 16.59 -25.78 24.16
CA ALA A 185 15.50 -25.89 25.13
C ALA A 185 14.58 -24.66 25.05
N SER A 186 13.27 -24.87 25.23
CA SER A 186 12.35 -23.78 25.56
C SER A 186 12.86 -23.12 26.83
N GLU A 187 13.06 -21.80 26.82
CA GLU A 187 13.50 -21.07 28.02
C GLU A 187 12.56 -21.44 29.18
N VAL A 188 13.09 -22.20 30.13
CA VAL A 188 12.40 -22.48 31.38
C VAL A 188 12.29 -21.13 32.05
N ALA A 189 11.06 -20.66 32.28
CA ALA A 189 10.79 -19.47 33.06
C ALA A 189 11.69 -19.50 34.31
N GLU A 190 12.63 -18.57 34.40
CA GLU A 190 13.58 -18.55 35.50
C GLU A 190 12.78 -18.50 36.80
N THR A 191 12.96 -19.53 37.64
CA THR A 191 12.40 -19.60 38.99
C THR A 191 13.15 -18.69 39.98
N GLY A 192 13.81 -17.65 39.45
CA GLY A 192 14.46 -16.59 40.22
C GLY A 192 13.47 -15.54 40.72
N PRO A 193 13.85 -14.70 41.70
CA PRO A 193 13.03 -13.57 42.12
C PRO A 193 12.86 -12.60 40.93
N GLN A 194 11.61 -12.33 40.54
CA GLN A 194 11.34 -11.35 39.49
C GLN A 194 11.81 -9.97 39.95
N ARG A 195 12.63 -9.32 39.11
CA ARG A 195 13.14 -7.97 39.36
C ARG A 195 12.33 -7.00 38.52
N GLU A 196 11.85 -5.94 39.15
CA GLU A 196 11.14 -4.85 38.47
C GLU A 196 11.93 -3.55 38.64
N VAL A 197 11.71 -2.60 37.73
CA VAL A 197 12.25 -1.24 37.87
C VAL A 197 11.62 -0.56 39.08
N ASP A 198 12.44 0.06 39.92
CA ASP A 198 12.00 0.88 41.05
C ASP A 198 11.65 2.29 40.56
N THR A 199 10.36 2.52 40.33
CA THR A 199 9.82 3.83 39.92
C THR A 199 9.81 4.87 41.03
N GLY A 200 10.13 4.49 42.28
CA GLY A 200 10.19 5.41 43.42
C GLY A 200 11.45 6.25 43.50
N LYS A 201 12.49 5.93 42.72
CA LYS A 201 13.77 6.66 42.72
C LYS A 201 13.79 7.78 41.71
N THR A 202 13.85 9.02 42.20
CA THR A 202 13.83 10.25 41.38
C THR A 202 15.02 11.16 41.63
N ASP A 203 16.12 10.63 42.18
CA ASP A 203 17.34 11.42 42.45
C ASP A 203 17.94 11.95 41.14
N ILE A 204 18.38 13.22 41.14
CA ILE A 204 19.08 13.85 40.02
C ILE A 204 20.58 13.65 40.20
N ILE A 205 21.24 13.11 39.16
CA ILE A 205 22.61 12.63 39.20
C ILE A 205 23.41 13.29 38.06
N ASP A 206 24.68 13.65 38.33
CA ASP A 206 25.57 14.24 37.33
C ASP A 206 26.05 13.22 36.27
N TRP A 207 26.57 13.74 35.15
CA TRP A 207 26.99 12.92 34.01
C TRP A 207 28.14 11.95 34.34
N MET A 208 29.08 12.37 35.19
CA MET A 208 30.22 11.55 35.58
C MET A 208 29.77 10.32 36.38
N THR A 209 28.80 10.53 37.27
CA THR A 209 28.21 9.46 38.09
C THR A 209 27.36 8.53 37.22
N LEU A 210 26.50 9.05 36.33
CA LEU A 210 25.67 8.24 35.42
C LEU A 210 26.50 7.34 34.49
N THR A 211 27.65 7.82 34.01
CA THR A 211 28.55 7.01 33.19
C THR A 211 29.39 6.04 34.01
N GLY A 212 29.70 6.38 35.26
CA GLY A 212 30.48 5.55 36.19
C GLY A 212 29.70 4.38 36.79
N ASP A 213 28.44 4.58 37.16
CA ASP A 213 27.58 3.55 37.75
C ASP A 213 26.92 2.62 36.71
N GLY A 214 26.89 3.07 35.45
CA GLY A 214 26.35 2.32 34.33
C GLY A 214 24.93 2.64 33.91
N SER A 215 24.33 3.67 34.49
CA SER A 215 23.08 4.27 34.03
C SER A 215 23.18 4.77 32.58
N VAL A 216 24.37 5.21 32.17
CA VAL A 216 24.72 5.53 30.79
C VAL A 216 25.91 4.64 30.37
N ARG A 217 25.72 3.83 29.33
CA ARG A 217 26.79 3.02 28.73
C ARG A 217 27.34 3.67 27.47
N ARG A 218 28.60 3.37 27.14
CA ARG A 218 29.36 4.00 26.06
C ARG A 218 30.04 2.96 25.17
N LEU A 219 29.94 3.11 23.86
CA LEU A 219 30.70 2.41 22.83
C LEU A 219 31.50 3.44 22.03
N SER A 220 32.83 3.36 22.06
CA SER A 220 33.71 4.26 21.31
C SER A 220 34.51 3.45 20.29
N LEU A 221 34.38 3.81 19.01
CA LEU A 221 35.10 3.20 17.90
C LEU A 221 35.91 4.28 17.18
N ASP A 222 37.18 4.00 16.91
CA ASP A 222 38.05 4.82 16.08
C ASP A 222 38.19 4.27 14.65
N VAL A 223 38.84 5.03 13.77
CA VAL A 223 39.03 4.64 12.36
C VAL A 223 39.88 3.37 12.24
N ALA A 224 40.88 3.18 13.11
CA ALA A 224 41.72 1.98 13.12
C ALA A 224 40.91 0.71 13.41
N GLN A 225 40.10 0.72 14.46
CA GLN A 225 39.27 -0.41 14.86
C GLN A 225 38.29 -0.81 13.75
N ILE A 226 37.68 0.15 13.07
CA ILE A 226 36.80 -0.14 11.93
C ILE A 226 37.58 -0.79 10.79
N ASN A 227 38.72 -0.23 10.43
CA ASN A 227 39.55 -0.77 9.35
C ASN A 227 40.04 -2.19 9.65
N GLU A 228 40.52 -2.43 10.86
CA GLU A 228 40.94 -3.76 11.33
C GLU A 228 39.78 -4.76 11.31
N SER A 229 38.58 -4.35 11.77
CA SER A 229 37.41 -5.24 11.80
C SER A 229 36.99 -5.70 10.41
N PHE A 230 37.05 -4.82 9.39
CA PHE A 230 36.78 -5.20 7.99
C PHE A 230 37.90 -6.07 7.38
N VAL A 231 39.14 -5.97 7.88
CA VAL A 231 40.23 -6.88 7.49
C VAL A 231 40.00 -8.27 8.08
N VAL A 232 39.58 -8.35 9.34
CA VAL A 232 39.25 -9.63 10.02
C VAL A 232 38.07 -10.32 9.35
N GLN A 233 37.04 -9.58 8.90
CA GLN A 233 35.92 -10.12 8.13
C GLN A 233 36.35 -10.78 6.82
N GLY A 234 37.45 -10.32 6.20
CA GLY A 234 38.07 -10.99 5.06
C GLY A 234 37.47 -10.70 3.67
N ASP A 235 36.47 -9.80 3.55
CA ASP A 235 35.97 -9.38 2.22
C ASP A 235 36.99 -8.46 1.54
N LYS A 236 37.68 -8.97 0.51
CA LYS A 236 38.69 -8.24 -0.26
C LYS A 236 38.18 -6.88 -0.79
N ARG A 237 36.91 -6.79 -1.19
CA ARG A 237 36.34 -5.53 -1.74
C ARG A 237 36.21 -4.45 -0.68
N ALA A 238 35.98 -4.85 0.57
CA ALA A 238 35.92 -3.99 1.74
C ALA A 238 37.32 -3.61 2.24
N VAL A 239 38.28 -4.55 2.18
CA VAL A 239 39.68 -4.32 2.51
C VAL A 239 40.32 -3.30 1.54
N ASP A 240 40.01 -3.38 0.25
CA ASP A 240 40.52 -2.46 -0.77
C ASP A 240 39.97 -1.02 -0.64
N ARG A 241 39.01 -0.78 0.27
CA ARG A 241 38.38 0.53 0.49
C ARG A 241 38.33 0.89 1.99
N PRO A 242 39.49 1.11 2.63
CA PRO A 242 39.52 1.49 4.03
C PRO A 242 38.86 2.85 4.28
N GLU A 243 38.33 3.02 5.49
CA GLU A 243 37.82 4.29 5.98
C GLU A 243 38.97 5.29 6.04
N LYS A 244 38.74 6.51 5.53
CA LYS A 244 39.79 7.52 5.36
C LYS A 244 39.93 8.40 6.60
N GLY A 245 41.17 8.78 6.91
CA GLY A 245 41.51 9.74 7.95
C GLY A 245 42.59 9.22 8.90
N PRO A 246 43.06 10.05 9.84
CA PRO A 246 43.88 9.61 10.97
C PRO A 246 43.26 8.42 11.70
N GLU A 247 44.10 7.45 12.05
CA GLU A 247 43.69 6.22 12.76
C GLU A 247 43.03 6.50 14.12
N THR A 248 43.48 7.55 14.81
CA THR A 248 42.98 7.98 16.12
C THR A 248 41.70 8.80 16.07
N ASP A 249 41.21 9.13 14.87
CA ASP A 249 39.98 9.91 14.76
C ASP A 249 38.78 9.09 15.23
N THR A 250 37.92 9.73 16.04
CA THR A 250 36.66 9.11 16.48
C THR A 250 35.78 8.82 15.27
N PHE A 251 35.52 7.53 15.01
CA PHE A 251 34.57 7.11 14.01
C PHE A 251 33.14 7.35 14.53
N ILE A 252 32.83 6.79 15.70
CA ILE A 252 31.60 7.02 16.45
C ILE A 252 31.86 6.81 17.94
N ASP A 253 31.21 7.63 18.75
CA ASP A 253 31.18 7.53 20.19
C ASP A 253 29.71 7.59 20.63
N LEU A 254 29.15 6.42 20.91
CA LEU A 254 27.74 6.14 21.09
C LEU A 254 27.43 5.90 22.57
N TYR A 255 26.36 6.50 23.06
CA TYR A 255 25.91 6.45 24.44
C TYR A 255 24.47 5.95 24.49
N LEU A 256 24.16 5.14 25.49
CA LEU A 256 22.86 4.49 25.68
C LEU A 256 22.42 4.55 27.14
N ALA A 257 21.15 4.89 27.36
CA ALA A 257 20.51 4.87 28.68
C ALA A 257 19.02 4.51 28.58
N LEU A 258 18.47 3.85 29.60
CA LEU A 258 17.01 3.71 29.77
C LEU A 258 16.42 5.01 30.32
N ALA A 259 15.77 5.78 29.45
CA ALA A 259 15.30 7.13 29.73
C ALA A 259 13.95 7.17 30.46
N ASP A 260 13.19 6.07 30.48
CA ASP A 260 11.94 5.93 31.24
C ASP A 260 12.17 5.58 32.73
N VAL A 261 13.40 5.22 33.12
CA VAL A 261 13.76 5.06 34.54
C VAL A 261 13.80 6.44 35.19
N PRO A 262 13.02 6.75 36.24
CA PRO A 262 12.79 8.14 36.65
C PRO A 262 14.04 8.93 37.02
N SER A 263 14.94 8.36 37.84
CA SER A 263 16.20 9.02 38.19
C SER A 263 17.11 9.26 36.97
N ILE A 264 17.19 8.30 36.04
CA ILE A 264 18.00 8.43 34.81
C ILE A 264 17.38 9.46 33.87
N GLY A 265 16.08 9.36 33.61
CA GLY A 265 15.32 10.24 32.74
C GLY A 265 15.30 11.69 33.21
N LEU A 266 15.04 11.92 34.50
CA LEU A 266 15.08 13.26 35.10
C LEU A 266 16.47 13.88 35.01
N SER A 267 17.53 13.08 35.24
CA SER A 267 18.91 13.56 35.14
C SER A 267 19.31 13.91 33.70
N LEU A 268 18.92 13.08 32.73
CA LEU A 268 19.33 13.26 31.33
C LEU A 268 18.49 14.27 30.55
N LEU A 269 17.16 14.31 30.79
CA LEU A 269 16.22 15.13 30.03
C LEU A 269 15.80 16.40 30.77
N GLY A 270 15.88 16.41 32.11
CA GLY A 270 15.28 17.42 32.95
C GLY A 270 13.76 17.22 33.11
N GLU A 271 13.16 17.92 34.07
CA GLU A 271 11.76 17.70 34.47
C GLU A 271 10.76 17.88 33.31
N ALA A 272 10.93 18.92 32.49
CA ALA A 272 9.99 19.24 31.42
C ALA A 272 10.00 18.20 30.28
N GLU A 273 11.19 17.83 29.80
CA GLU A 273 11.30 16.84 28.71
C GLU A 273 11.02 15.42 29.21
N TYR A 274 11.35 15.11 30.46
CA TYR A 274 10.95 13.83 31.07
C TYR A 274 9.42 13.73 31.20
N ALA A 275 8.73 14.80 31.61
CA ALA A 275 7.27 14.81 31.63
C ALA A 275 6.66 14.64 30.22
N ASN A 276 7.27 15.25 29.19
CA ASN A 276 6.87 15.05 27.79
C ASN A 276 7.07 13.60 27.33
N LEU A 277 8.16 12.96 27.74
CA LEU A 277 8.43 11.54 27.45
C LEU A 277 7.35 10.66 28.08
N MET A 278 7.10 10.80 29.38
CA MET A 278 6.11 9.99 30.09
C MET A 278 4.69 10.18 29.57
N ALA A 279 4.32 11.38 29.12
CA ALA A 279 3.01 11.65 28.51
C ALA A 279 2.82 10.96 27.13
N ARG A 280 3.90 10.52 26.49
CA ARG A 280 3.87 9.84 25.18
C ARG A 280 3.90 8.32 25.29
N LEU A 281 4.37 7.76 26.40
CA LEU A 281 4.46 6.32 26.61
C LEU A 281 3.06 5.77 26.94
N ASN A 282 2.68 4.68 26.29
CA ASN A 282 1.50 3.90 26.71
C ASN A 282 1.89 2.95 27.84
N ASP A 283 0.89 2.35 28.48
CA ASP A 283 1.12 1.35 29.52
C ASP A 283 1.96 0.18 28.98
N GLY A 284 3.15 -0.03 29.57
CA GLY A 284 4.10 -1.07 29.17
C GLY A 284 5.13 -0.64 28.11
N ASP A 285 5.05 0.58 27.57
CA ASP A 285 6.09 1.10 26.68
C ASP A 285 7.33 1.52 27.50
N HIS A 286 8.52 1.30 26.93
CA HIS A 286 9.81 1.73 27.49
C HIS A 286 10.50 2.73 26.57
N ALA A 287 11.53 3.43 27.06
CA ALA A 287 12.24 4.41 26.24
C ALA A 287 13.75 4.37 26.46
N ILE A 288 14.51 4.35 25.38
CA ILE A 288 15.96 4.51 25.44
C ILE A 288 16.38 5.87 24.88
N LEU A 289 17.38 6.48 25.50
CA LEU A 289 18.14 7.58 24.94
C LEU A 289 19.36 7.02 24.22
N VAL A 290 19.56 7.44 22.96
CA VAL A 290 20.79 7.18 22.21
C VAL A 290 21.41 8.53 21.84
N ALA A 291 22.66 8.74 22.25
CA ALA A 291 23.43 9.94 21.92
C ALA A 291 24.74 9.55 21.23
N GLY A 292 25.13 10.32 20.21
CA GLY A 292 26.26 10.01 19.35
C GLY A 292 27.08 11.25 19.02
N ARG A 293 28.39 11.07 18.95
CA ARG A 293 29.34 12.02 18.37
C ARG A 293 30.37 11.31 17.51
N GLY A 294 30.96 12.01 16.56
CA GLY A 294 31.90 11.44 15.59
C GLY A 294 31.47 11.69 14.15
N ARG A 295 32.12 11.02 13.20
CA ARG A 295 31.83 11.17 11.77
C ARG A 295 30.71 10.25 11.27
N TYR A 296 30.50 9.11 11.93
CA TYR A 296 29.49 8.15 11.56
C TYR A 296 28.21 8.37 12.37
N SER A 297 27.08 8.44 11.67
CA SER A 297 25.76 8.66 12.28
C SER A 297 25.08 7.34 12.59
N PHE A 298 24.47 7.23 13.77
CA PHE A 298 23.64 6.05 14.11
C PHE A 298 22.24 6.10 13.48
N LYS A 299 21.86 7.22 12.85
CA LYS A 299 20.52 7.41 12.29
C LYS A 299 20.28 6.76 10.95
N GLY A 300 21.35 6.53 10.19
CA GLY A 300 21.23 5.87 8.90
C GLY A 300 21.20 6.74 7.67
N SER A 301 21.02 6.08 6.51
CA SER A 301 20.86 6.75 5.21
C SER A 301 19.40 7.06 4.83
N GLY A 302 18.44 6.51 5.58
CA GLY A 302 17.01 6.56 5.29
C GLY A 302 16.19 7.52 6.16
N TYR A 303 16.79 8.53 6.81
CA TYR A 303 16.04 9.46 7.66
C TYR A 303 15.09 10.35 6.83
N VAL A 304 13.88 9.86 6.60
CA VAL A 304 12.75 10.52 5.93
C VAL A 304 11.49 10.21 6.75
N ARG A 305 10.46 11.08 6.72
CA ARG A 305 9.17 10.80 7.37
C ARG A 305 8.59 9.48 6.84
N GLY A 306 8.30 8.53 7.73
CA GLY A 306 7.90 7.15 7.48
C GLY A 306 9.04 6.12 7.41
N GLY A 307 10.29 6.55 7.61
CA GLY A 307 11.48 5.67 7.54
C GLY A 307 11.82 4.94 8.84
N ILE A 308 12.75 3.99 8.75
CA ILE A 308 13.34 3.29 9.90
C ILE A 308 14.77 3.76 10.18
N PHE A 309 15.22 3.54 11.41
CA PHE A 309 16.62 3.70 11.79
C PHE A 309 17.38 2.43 11.39
N ASP A 310 18.08 2.49 10.25
CA ASP A 310 18.66 1.32 9.57
C ASP A 310 20.02 0.89 10.16
N ARG A 311 20.61 1.69 11.06
CA ARG A 311 21.93 1.45 11.67
C ARG A 311 21.89 1.03 13.14
N ILE A 312 20.74 1.07 13.79
CA ILE A 312 20.61 0.66 15.19
C ILE A 312 19.43 -0.28 15.36
N GLN A 313 19.62 -1.27 16.23
CA GLN A 313 18.59 -2.22 16.63
C GLN A 313 18.85 -2.61 18.08
N LEU A 314 17.80 -2.69 18.89
CA LEU A 314 17.91 -3.23 20.25
C LEU A 314 17.72 -4.74 20.20
N ILE A 315 18.54 -5.50 20.93
CA ILE A 315 18.47 -6.96 21.02
C ILE A 315 18.49 -7.37 22.51
N GLN A 316 17.53 -8.18 22.91
CA GLN A 316 17.42 -8.79 24.24
C GLN A 316 17.00 -10.25 24.04
N ASP A 317 17.93 -11.18 24.17
CA ASP A 317 17.69 -12.60 23.88
C ASP A 317 17.10 -12.81 22.47
N ASP A 318 15.87 -13.34 22.37
CA ASP A 318 15.12 -13.49 21.11
C ASP A 318 14.29 -12.24 20.75
N VAL A 319 14.16 -11.28 21.66
CA VAL A 319 13.50 -10.00 21.44
C VAL A 319 14.44 -9.08 20.72
N SER A 320 13.95 -8.38 19.71
CA SER A 320 14.71 -7.30 19.12
C SER A 320 13.80 -6.25 18.47
N VAL A 321 14.22 -4.99 18.58
CA VAL A 321 13.38 -3.83 18.32
C VAL A 321 14.10 -2.93 17.34
N ARG A 322 13.49 -2.74 16.16
CA ARG A 322 13.91 -1.74 15.19
C ARG A 322 13.03 -0.51 15.35
N PHE A 323 13.67 0.65 15.27
CA PHE A 323 13.00 1.91 15.53
C PHE A 323 12.49 2.55 14.25
N HIS A 324 11.28 3.11 14.33
CA HIS A 324 10.65 3.89 13.27
C HIS A 324 10.61 5.37 13.63
N ASP A 325 10.45 6.24 12.64
CA ASP A 325 10.31 7.69 12.83
C ASP A 325 9.15 8.09 13.79
N ARG A 326 8.08 7.30 13.86
CA ARG A 326 6.95 7.52 14.78
C ARG A 326 7.29 7.22 16.24
N GLN A 327 8.26 6.33 16.48
CA GLN A 327 8.74 5.96 17.82
C GLN A 327 9.90 6.85 18.27
N HIS A 328 10.23 7.87 17.48
CA HIS A 328 11.42 8.69 17.66
C HIS A 328 11.06 10.09 18.18
N ASN A 329 11.97 10.67 18.98
CA ASN A 329 11.99 12.10 19.26
C ASN A 329 13.42 12.62 19.27
N ARG A 330 13.62 13.86 18.80
CA ARG A 330 14.93 14.52 18.94
C ARG A 330 15.04 15.14 20.32
N VAL A 331 16.20 14.98 20.96
CA VAL A 331 16.53 15.65 22.20
C VAL A 331 17.42 16.85 21.89
N GLY A 332 17.07 18.01 22.43
CA GLY A 332 17.81 19.25 22.17
C GLY A 332 19.14 19.33 22.92
N THR A 333 19.12 19.00 24.22
CA THR A 333 20.30 19.01 25.09
C THR A 333 20.17 17.93 26.15
N ILE A 334 21.30 17.39 26.60
CA ILE A 334 21.35 16.58 27.82
C ILE A 334 21.45 17.53 29.02
N ALA A 335 20.58 17.36 30.01
CA ALA A 335 20.47 18.25 31.18
C ALA A 335 21.51 17.93 32.28
N ALA A 336 22.04 16.71 32.30
CA ALA A 336 22.99 16.27 33.33
C ALA A 336 24.25 17.14 33.35
N ASP A 337 24.60 17.64 34.54
CA ASP A 337 25.78 18.48 34.72
C ASP A 337 27.07 17.74 34.30
N GLY A 338 27.89 18.40 33.48
CA GLY A 338 29.13 17.82 32.95
C GLY A 338 28.98 16.96 31.70
N ALA A 339 27.77 16.87 31.11
CA ALA A 339 27.57 16.15 29.85
C ALA A 339 28.36 16.78 28.69
N PRO A 340 29.02 15.97 27.83
CA PRO A 340 29.71 16.49 26.65
C PRO A 340 28.70 16.94 25.58
N ALA A 341 29.18 17.71 24.61
CA ALA A 341 28.40 18.03 23.43
C ALA A 341 28.26 16.81 22.50
N PHE A 342 27.05 16.57 22.01
CA PHE A 342 26.72 15.51 21.07
C PHE A 342 26.25 16.09 19.73
N SER A 343 26.56 15.41 18.63
CA SER A 343 26.05 15.78 17.30
C SER A 343 24.64 15.23 17.05
N GLU A 344 24.30 14.11 17.69
CA GLU A 344 23.03 13.42 17.54
C GLU A 344 22.55 12.96 18.92
N MET A 345 21.30 13.25 19.28
CA MET A 345 20.69 12.87 20.56
C MET A 345 19.21 12.61 20.33
N ASP A 346 18.77 11.39 20.61
CA ASP A 346 17.45 10.93 20.19
C ASP A 346 16.87 9.94 21.21
N LEU A 347 15.56 10.07 21.44
CA LEU A 347 14.77 9.13 22.23
C LEU A 347 14.07 8.16 21.30
N PHE A 348 14.04 6.89 21.71
CA PHE A 348 13.39 5.81 21.00
C PHE A 348 12.44 5.07 21.93
N ILE A 349 11.18 4.96 21.52
CA ILE A 349 10.14 4.23 22.24
C ILE A 349 10.19 2.77 21.83
N ILE A 350 10.21 1.89 22.83
CA ILE A 350 10.13 0.44 22.72
C ILE A 350 8.68 0.04 23.06
N PRO A 351 7.90 -0.45 22.09
CA PRO A 351 6.51 -0.83 22.32
C PRO A 351 6.34 -2.00 23.31
N ALA A 352 5.27 -1.99 24.10
CA ALA A 352 4.93 -3.06 25.05
C ALA A 352 4.78 -4.46 24.41
N ASP A 353 4.29 -4.53 23.17
CA ASP A 353 4.10 -5.79 22.42
C ASP A 353 5.41 -6.42 21.92
N SER A 354 6.55 -5.74 22.11
CA SER A 354 7.87 -6.29 21.78
C SER A 354 8.32 -7.43 22.72
N GLY A 355 7.76 -7.50 23.93
CA GLY A 355 8.22 -8.42 24.97
C GLY A 355 9.53 -7.99 25.65
N PHE A 356 9.93 -6.72 25.49
CA PHE A 356 11.12 -6.17 26.14
C PHE A 356 10.93 -6.06 27.66
N GLU A 357 11.91 -6.55 28.42
CA GLU A 357 11.97 -6.49 29.87
C GLU A 357 13.12 -5.56 30.31
N PRO A 358 12.83 -4.36 30.86
CA PRO A 358 13.85 -3.35 31.19
C PRO A 358 14.79 -3.77 32.33
N ALA A 359 14.39 -4.74 33.14
CA ALA A 359 15.18 -5.26 34.26
C ALA A 359 16.23 -6.30 33.82
N ARG A 360 16.13 -6.82 32.60
CA ARG A 360 17.08 -7.77 32.01
C ARG A 360 18.16 -7.03 31.23
N GLU A 361 19.27 -7.72 30.99
CA GLU A 361 20.31 -7.20 30.10
C GLU A 361 19.82 -7.17 28.66
N PHE A 362 20.28 -6.17 27.91
CA PHE A 362 20.03 -6.05 26.48
C PHE A 362 21.24 -5.39 25.82
N ARG A 363 21.30 -5.37 24.50
CA ARG A 363 22.35 -4.68 23.75
C ARG A 363 21.75 -3.84 22.64
N LEU A 364 22.33 -2.67 22.42
CA LEU A 364 22.07 -1.89 21.22
C LEU A 364 23.14 -2.26 20.20
N GLN A 365 22.73 -2.90 19.11
CA GLN A 365 23.59 -3.24 18.01
C GLN A 365 23.69 -2.08 17.03
N LEU A 366 24.93 -1.69 16.70
CA LEU A 366 25.27 -0.69 15.71
C LEU A 366 25.73 -1.39 14.42
N LEU A 367 25.08 -1.07 13.30
CA LEU A 367 25.44 -1.57 11.98
C LEU A 367 26.34 -0.55 11.24
N VAL A 368 27.59 -0.93 11.01
CA VAL A 368 28.58 -0.16 10.27
C VAL A 368 28.66 -0.67 8.84
N GLN A 369 28.43 0.21 7.86
CA GLN A 369 28.46 -0.15 6.44
C GLN A 369 29.70 0.41 5.74
N ARG A 370 30.25 -0.37 4.80
CA ARG A 370 31.33 0.03 3.89
C ARG A 370 30.89 -0.15 2.43
N PRO A 371 30.84 0.93 1.63
CA PRO A 371 30.50 0.82 0.21
C PRO A 371 31.63 0.17 -0.59
N VAL A 372 31.32 -0.93 -1.27
CA VAL A 372 32.28 -1.71 -2.09
C VAL A 372 31.96 -1.68 -3.59
N GLY A 373 30.91 -0.97 -3.99
CA GLY A 373 30.57 -0.72 -5.38
C GLY A 373 29.54 0.41 -5.52
N PRO A 374 29.04 0.67 -6.74
CA PRO A 374 27.99 1.67 -6.96
C PRO A 374 26.69 1.36 -6.20
N ILE A 375 26.42 0.07 -5.99
CA ILE A 375 25.23 -0.44 -5.30
C ILE A 375 25.59 -1.45 -4.21
N GLU A 376 26.82 -1.94 -4.12
CA GLU A 376 27.19 -2.99 -3.16
C GLU A 376 27.78 -2.39 -1.88
N LYS A 377 27.41 -2.97 -0.73
CA LYS A 377 27.90 -2.60 0.59
C LYS A 377 28.19 -3.85 1.41
N VAL A 378 29.22 -3.78 2.25
CA VAL A 378 29.57 -4.81 3.23
C VAL A 378 29.30 -4.23 4.62
N PHE A 379 28.86 -5.06 5.56
CA PHE A 379 28.41 -4.61 6.87
C PHE A 379 29.17 -5.31 8.00
N LEU A 380 29.31 -4.62 9.13
CA LEU A 380 29.79 -5.13 10.40
C LEU A 380 28.82 -4.70 11.50
N THR A 381 28.70 -5.51 12.53
CA THR A 381 27.91 -5.21 13.72
C THR A 381 28.83 -4.96 14.92
N PHE A 382 28.44 -4.00 15.75
CA PHE A 382 29.11 -3.70 17.01
C PHE A 382 28.07 -3.57 18.11
N ASP A 383 28.24 -4.30 19.20
CA ASP A 383 27.24 -4.38 20.25
C ASP A 383 27.61 -3.50 21.46
N LEU A 384 26.66 -2.65 21.86
CA LEU A 384 26.72 -1.89 23.11
C LEU A 384 25.80 -2.56 24.14
N GLY A 385 26.39 -3.39 24.99
CA GLY A 385 25.69 -4.04 26.09
C GLY A 385 25.21 -3.04 27.16
N TYR A 386 24.00 -3.27 27.65
CA TYR A 386 23.36 -2.48 28.69
C TYR A 386 22.73 -3.40 29.73
N ARG A 387 23.00 -3.10 31.00
CA ARG A 387 22.35 -3.72 32.15
C ARG A 387 21.99 -2.59 33.10
N LEU A 388 20.72 -2.50 33.45
CA LEU A 388 20.26 -1.51 34.42
C LEU A 388 20.94 -1.78 35.78
N PRO A 389 21.56 -0.77 36.41
CA PRO A 389 22.20 -0.97 37.71
C PRO A 389 21.21 -1.51 38.75
N ASP A 390 21.68 -2.44 39.60
CA ASP A 390 20.85 -3.10 40.62
C ASP A 390 20.23 -2.09 41.61
N SER A 391 20.80 -0.88 41.73
CA SER A 391 20.23 0.22 42.51
C SER A 391 18.87 0.69 42.01
N TYR A 392 18.53 0.51 40.74
CA TYR A 392 17.24 0.88 40.16
C TYR A 392 16.26 -0.29 40.08
N LEU A 393 16.60 -1.44 40.67
CA LEU A 393 15.78 -2.64 40.66
C LEU A 393 15.23 -2.93 42.06
N LYS A 394 13.95 -3.31 42.13
CA LYS A 394 13.31 -3.89 43.31
C LYS A 394 13.02 -5.36 43.05
N THR A 395 13.22 -6.20 44.06
CA THR A 395 12.83 -7.62 44.01
C THR A 395 11.36 -7.75 44.37
N VAL A 396 10.57 -8.34 43.47
CA VAL A 396 9.19 -8.72 43.72
C VAL A 396 9.15 -10.22 43.99
N ALA A 397 8.47 -10.63 45.06
CA ALA A 397 8.31 -12.05 45.37
C ALA A 397 7.53 -12.72 44.23
N PRO A 398 7.96 -13.89 43.73
CA PRO A 398 7.24 -14.57 42.66
C PRO A 398 5.81 -14.86 43.12
N ALA A 399 4.82 -14.29 42.43
CA ALA A 399 3.43 -14.65 42.65
C ALA A 399 3.31 -16.15 42.37
N ALA A 400 2.78 -16.89 43.35
CA ALA A 400 2.56 -18.33 43.22
C ALA A 400 1.79 -18.62 41.92
N ALA A 401 2.37 -19.48 41.07
CA ALA A 401 1.74 -19.93 39.84
C ALA A 401 0.30 -20.40 40.11
N PRO A 402 -0.72 -19.90 39.39
CA PRO A 402 -2.04 -20.48 39.48
C PRO A 402 -1.96 -21.90 38.94
N ALA A 403 -2.31 -22.86 39.81
CA ALA A 403 -2.55 -24.24 39.42
C ALA A 403 -3.54 -24.28 38.25
N ALA A 404 -3.28 -25.19 37.32
CA ALA A 404 -4.16 -25.54 36.22
C ALA A 404 -5.63 -25.55 36.66
N ALA A 405 -6.38 -24.56 36.19
CA ALA A 405 -7.82 -24.51 36.29
C ALA A 405 -8.37 -24.46 34.86
N SER A 406 -8.84 -25.61 34.41
CA SER A 406 -9.84 -25.73 33.36
C SER A 406 -11.00 -24.79 33.67
N GLY A 407 -11.10 -23.68 32.93
CA GLY A 407 -12.12 -22.67 33.16
C GLY A 407 -12.14 -21.66 32.03
N GLN A 408 -13.03 -21.92 31.07
CA GLN A 408 -13.56 -21.01 30.05
C GLN A 408 -13.13 -19.54 30.17
N SER A 409 -12.16 -19.14 29.35
CA SER A 409 -11.90 -17.74 29.01
C SER A 409 -12.88 -17.30 27.92
N ASN A 410 -14.09 -16.93 28.31
CA ASN A 410 -14.90 -16.00 27.52
C ASN A 410 -14.32 -14.59 27.74
N GLY A 411 -13.71 -14.01 26.70
CA GLY A 411 -13.40 -12.57 26.69
C GLY A 411 -12.02 -12.15 26.21
N ALA A 412 -11.50 -12.73 25.12
CA ALA A 412 -10.34 -12.18 24.39
C ALA A 412 -10.60 -12.14 22.87
N ALA A 413 -11.86 -11.95 22.47
CA ALA A 413 -12.28 -11.87 21.07
C ALA A 413 -12.67 -10.43 20.64
N SER A 414 -12.42 -9.40 21.46
CA SER A 414 -12.73 -8.01 21.11
C SER A 414 -11.58 -7.19 20.53
N ASP A 415 -10.32 -7.67 20.60
CA ASP A 415 -9.15 -6.84 20.27
C ASP A 415 -8.67 -6.93 18.81
N LYS A 416 -8.92 -8.05 18.12
CA LYS A 416 -8.63 -8.12 16.67
C LYS A 416 -9.56 -7.23 15.85
N ASP A 417 -10.82 -7.14 16.27
CA ASP A 417 -11.84 -6.35 15.58
C ASP A 417 -11.70 -4.85 15.90
N THR A 418 -11.26 -4.46 17.11
CA THR A 418 -10.94 -3.06 17.40
C THR A 418 -9.66 -2.58 16.72
N GLY A 419 -8.64 -3.41 16.53
CA GLY A 419 -7.41 -3.04 15.81
C GLY A 419 -7.64 -2.72 14.33
N VAL A 420 -8.36 -3.60 13.62
CA VAL A 420 -8.70 -3.40 12.20
C VAL A 420 -9.75 -2.29 12.04
N GLN A 421 -10.76 -2.23 12.91
CA GLN A 421 -11.75 -1.15 12.89
C GLN A 421 -11.18 0.22 13.30
N ALA A 422 -10.14 0.26 14.13
CA ALA A 422 -9.43 1.50 14.45
C ALA A 422 -8.50 1.96 13.32
N LEU A 423 -7.90 1.03 12.58
CA LEU A 423 -6.95 1.34 11.51
C LEU A 423 -7.61 2.07 10.33
N TRP A 424 -8.71 1.56 9.78
CA TRP A 424 -9.36 2.25 8.66
C TRP A 424 -9.97 3.58 9.09
N LYS A 425 -10.52 3.68 10.32
CA LYS A 425 -11.01 4.97 10.87
C LYS A 425 -9.89 6.00 10.96
N ARG A 426 -8.68 5.58 11.37
CA ARG A 426 -7.48 6.42 11.40
C ARG A 426 -7.08 6.86 9.98
N ILE A 427 -7.03 5.95 9.01
CA ILE A 427 -6.72 6.26 7.60
C ILE A 427 -7.72 7.27 7.00
N TRP A 428 -9.00 7.10 7.27
CA TRP A 428 -10.05 8.02 6.82
C TRP A 428 -9.94 9.40 7.47
N ASN A 429 -9.54 9.46 8.74
CA ASN A 429 -9.32 10.73 9.42
C ASN A 429 -8.07 11.45 8.89
N ASP A 430 -7.00 10.71 8.63
CA ASP A 430 -5.74 11.26 8.08
C ASP A 430 -5.92 11.77 6.64
N ARG A 431 -6.74 11.09 5.81
CA ARG A 431 -7.05 11.49 4.43
C ARG A 431 -8.34 12.30 4.27
N LYS A 432 -8.82 12.93 5.33
CA LYS A 432 -10.11 13.65 5.34
C LYS A 432 -10.18 14.78 4.31
N THR A 433 -9.07 15.49 4.08
CA THR A 433 -8.99 16.54 3.04
C THR A 433 -9.19 15.96 1.65
N ASP A 434 -8.56 14.83 1.34
CA ASP A 434 -8.63 14.21 0.02
C ASP A 434 -10.05 13.69 -0.24
N VAL A 435 -10.66 13.08 0.77
CA VAL A 435 -12.06 12.65 0.75
C VAL A 435 -13.01 13.82 0.47
N LEU A 436 -12.82 14.96 1.13
CA LEU A 436 -13.64 16.15 0.91
C LEU A 436 -13.47 16.72 -0.50
N ILE A 437 -12.24 16.78 -1.01
CA ILE A 437 -11.94 17.28 -2.36
C ILE A 437 -12.58 16.37 -3.41
N LEU A 438 -12.41 15.05 -3.29
CA LEU A 438 -13.03 14.09 -4.21
C LEU A 438 -14.56 14.12 -4.12
N GLY A 439 -15.11 14.18 -2.90
CA GLY A 439 -16.55 14.30 -2.66
C GLY A 439 -17.14 15.55 -3.32
N ALA A 440 -16.45 16.69 -3.21
CA ALA A 440 -16.83 17.93 -3.89
C ALA A 440 -16.76 17.79 -5.42
N ALA A 441 -15.71 17.15 -5.96
CA ALA A 441 -15.59 16.91 -7.40
C ALA A 441 -16.73 16.02 -7.95
N ILE A 442 -17.08 14.95 -7.23
CA ILE A 442 -18.21 14.07 -7.56
C ILE A 442 -19.54 14.83 -7.49
N ALA A 443 -19.74 15.66 -6.45
CA ALA A 443 -20.93 16.47 -6.31
C ALA A 443 -21.09 17.48 -7.46
N VAL A 444 -20.00 18.19 -7.82
CA VAL A 444 -19.97 19.11 -8.96
C VAL A 444 -20.32 18.37 -10.26
N LEU A 445 -19.72 17.20 -10.50
CA LEU A 445 -20.01 16.42 -11.69
C LEU A 445 -21.48 15.96 -11.73
N THR A 446 -22.03 15.53 -10.59
CA THR A 446 -23.43 15.12 -10.45
C THR A 446 -24.37 16.28 -10.76
N LEU A 447 -24.09 17.48 -10.24
CA LEU A 447 -24.85 18.69 -10.56
C LEU A 447 -24.78 19.03 -12.04
N VAL A 448 -23.61 18.90 -12.68
CA VAL A 448 -23.46 19.13 -14.13
C VAL A 448 -24.32 18.17 -14.94
N PHE A 449 -24.41 16.89 -14.54
CA PHE A 449 -25.25 15.92 -15.22
C PHE A 449 -26.75 16.19 -15.05
N PHE A 450 -27.16 16.62 -13.85
CA PHE A 450 -28.55 17.00 -13.58
C PHE A 450 -28.96 18.28 -14.33
N PHE A 451 -28.09 19.29 -14.36
CA PHE A 451 -28.27 20.58 -15.03
C PHE A 451 -27.58 20.65 -16.40
N GLN A 452 -27.47 19.52 -17.10
CA GLN A 452 -26.69 19.43 -18.34
C GLN A 452 -27.18 20.38 -19.43
N MET A 453 -28.49 20.67 -19.50
CA MET A 453 -29.07 21.57 -20.50
C MET A 453 -28.63 23.02 -20.25
N GLN A 454 -28.53 23.44 -19.00
CA GLN A 454 -28.08 24.76 -18.60
C GLN A 454 -26.57 24.92 -18.84
N VAL A 455 -25.78 23.91 -18.45
CA VAL A 455 -24.32 23.91 -18.62
C VAL A 455 -23.90 23.93 -20.09
N THR A 456 -24.61 23.20 -20.95
CA THR A 456 -24.28 23.07 -22.39
C THR A 456 -24.79 24.21 -23.26
N ARG A 457 -25.44 25.21 -22.68
CA ARG A 457 -25.96 26.38 -23.41
C ARG A 457 -24.85 27.30 -23.94
N ASN A 458 -23.71 27.38 -23.24
CA ASN A 458 -22.58 28.19 -23.64
C ASN A 458 -21.38 27.30 -23.97
N GLU A 459 -21.06 27.17 -25.27
CA GLU A 459 -19.95 26.34 -25.76
C GLU A 459 -18.61 26.69 -25.09
N ARG A 460 -18.30 27.98 -24.92
CA ARG A 460 -17.03 28.42 -24.33
C ARG A 460 -16.92 27.99 -22.88
N PHE A 461 -18.00 28.15 -22.12
CA PHE A 461 -18.04 27.73 -20.71
C PHE A 461 -17.88 26.21 -20.60
N THR A 462 -18.67 25.43 -21.36
CA THR A 462 -18.59 23.97 -21.32
C THR A 462 -17.21 23.46 -21.71
N PHE A 463 -16.59 24.09 -22.72
CA PHE A 463 -15.24 23.77 -23.15
C PHE A 463 -14.22 23.95 -22.02
N TRP A 464 -14.12 25.15 -21.45
CA TRP A 464 -13.14 25.44 -20.39
C TRP A 464 -13.42 24.65 -19.12
N PHE A 465 -14.68 24.47 -18.76
CA PHE A 465 -15.07 23.61 -17.64
C PHE A 465 -14.58 22.17 -17.83
N ARG A 466 -14.81 21.59 -19.02
CA ARG A 466 -14.37 20.22 -19.34
C ARG A 466 -12.85 20.10 -19.26
N ILE A 467 -12.10 21.05 -19.83
CA ILE A 467 -10.64 21.04 -19.77
C ILE A 467 -10.13 21.17 -18.33
N GLY A 468 -10.69 22.09 -17.55
CA GLY A 468 -10.34 22.26 -16.15
C GLY A 468 -10.60 20.99 -15.35
N PHE A 469 -11.77 20.38 -15.51
CA PHE A 469 -12.14 19.15 -14.80
C PHE A 469 -11.23 17.98 -15.19
N LEU A 470 -10.98 17.76 -16.48
CA LEU A 470 -10.09 16.68 -16.94
C LEU A 470 -8.64 16.90 -16.47
N THR A 471 -8.18 18.15 -16.42
CA THR A 471 -6.84 18.47 -15.92
C THR A 471 -6.75 18.18 -14.41
N PHE A 472 -7.77 18.56 -13.65
CA PHE A 472 -7.90 18.20 -12.24
C PHE A 472 -7.89 16.67 -12.03
N THR A 473 -8.69 15.93 -12.79
CA THR A 473 -8.74 14.47 -12.73
C THR A 473 -7.39 13.84 -13.09
N LEU A 474 -6.68 14.34 -14.09
CA LEU A 474 -5.38 13.79 -14.46
C LEU A 474 -4.32 14.08 -13.39
N VAL A 475 -4.17 15.35 -13.01
CA VAL A 475 -3.06 15.80 -12.17
C VAL A 475 -3.30 15.40 -10.72
N TRP A 476 -4.43 15.81 -10.14
CA TRP A 476 -4.71 15.58 -8.73
C TRP A 476 -5.14 14.14 -8.48
N LEU A 477 -6.25 13.69 -9.09
CA LEU A 477 -6.77 12.34 -8.84
C LEU A 477 -5.83 11.24 -9.37
N GLY A 478 -5.21 11.47 -10.53
CA GLY A 478 -4.29 10.53 -11.17
C GLY A 478 -2.88 10.54 -10.57
N TRP A 479 -2.11 11.61 -10.78
CA TRP A 479 -0.68 11.64 -10.44
C TRP A 479 -0.37 11.97 -8.98
N MET A 480 -1.23 12.71 -8.27
CA MET A 480 -1.00 12.99 -6.85
C MET A 480 -1.55 11.87 -5.97
N GLU A 481 -2.82 11.52 -6.16
CA GLU A 481 -3.53 10.57 -5.29
C GLU A 481 -3.47 9.10 -5.75
N ASN A 482 -3.04 8.84 -6.99
CA ASN A 482 -3.01 7.49 -7.61
C ASN A 482 -4.36 6.76 -7.62
N ALA A 483 -5.47 7.51 -7.55
CA ALA A 483 -6.82 6.98 -7.47
C ALA A 483 -7.36 6.65 -8.87
N GLN A 484 -6.92 5.52 -9.42
CA GLN A 484 -7.32 5.00 -10.73
C GLN A 484 -8.02 3.65 -10.57
N LEU A 485 -9.27 3.53 -11.04
CA LEU A 485 -9.92 2.23 -11.10
C LEU A 485 -9.29 1.40 -12.22
N SER A 486 -9.18 0.10 -11.98
CA SER A 486 -8.60 -0.92 -12.86
C SER A 486 -9.55 -2.12 -12.98
N VAL A 487 -9.38 -2.93 -14.03
CA VAL A 487 -10.06 -4.23 -14.14
C VAL A 487 -9.80 -5.12 -12.92
N VAL A 488 -8.60 -5.06 -12.32
CA VAL A 488 -8.26 -5.84 -11.13
C VAL A 488 -9.25 -5.56 -9.99
N ASN A 489 -9.63 -4.30 -9.79
CA ASN A 489 -10.60 -3.94 -8.75
C ASN A 489 -11.99 -4.56 -9.03
N VAL A 490 -12.37 -4.69 -10.31
CA VAL A 490 -13.62 -5.36 -10.70
C VAL A 490 -13.50 -6.86 -10.38
N LEU A 491 -12.40 -7.50 -10.79
CA LEU A 491 -12.16 -8.92 -10.58
C LEU A 491 -12.10 -9.26 -9.08
N ALA A 492 -11.42 -8.44 -8.28
CA ALA A 492 -11.36 -8.56 -6.83
C ALA A 492 -12.76 -8.45 -6.19
N PHE A 493 -13.60 -7.51 -6.64
CA PHE A 493 -14.98 -7.39 -6.16
C PHE A 493 -15.83 -8.62 -6.51
N PHE A 494 -15.71 -9.14 -7.73
CA PHE A 494 -16.41 -10.37 -8.13
C PHE A 494 -15.92 -11.61 -7.38
N SER A 495 -14.61 -11.73 -7.17
CA SER A 495 -14.04 -12.81 -6.36
C SER A 495 -14.47 -12.71 -4.90
N ALA A 496 -14.56 -11.50 -4.35
CA ALA A 496 -15.05 -11.24 -3.00
C ALA A 496 -16.55 -11.52 -2.82
N LEU A 497 -17.33 -11.57 -3.90
CA LEU A 497 -18.73 -12.04 -3.88
C LEU A 497 -18.83 -13.57 -3.86
N THR A 498 -17.80 -14.28 -4.30
CA THR A 498 -17.73 -15.75 -4.34
C THR A 498 -16.93 -16.35 -3.18
N SER A 499 -16.21 -15.53 -2.41
CA SER A 499 -15.38 -15.90 -1.25
C SER A 499 -15.83 -15.13 0.00
N ASP A 500 -15.37 -15.51 1.20
CA ASP A 500 -15.77 -14.84 2.44
C ASP A 500 -15.47 -13.33 2.40
N PHE A 501 -16.54 -12.55 2.46
CA PHE A 501 -16.53 -11.12 2.17
C PHE A 501 -16.03 -10.31 3.38
N SER A 502 -14.89 -9.61 3.23
CA SER A 502 -14.38 -8.64 4.21
C SER A 502 -14.39 -7.22 3.63
N TRP A 503 -15.09 -6.30 4.31
CA TRP A 503 -15.16 -4.88 3.91
C TRP A 503 -13.84 -4.14 4.15
N ASP A 504 -12.97 -4.70 4.98
CA ASP A 504 -11.77 -4.03 5.48
C ASP A 504 -10.80 -3.69 4.35
N ALA A 505 -10.58 -4.60 3.40
CA ALA A 505 -9.69 -4.36 2.27
C ALA A 505 -10.13 -3.18 1.37
N PHE A 506 -11.45 -2.99 1.22
CA PHE A 506 -12.01 -1.87 0.45
C PHE A 506 -11.98 -0.55 1.23
N LEU A 507 -12.12 -0.58 2.55
CA LEU A 507 -12.10 0.60 3.41
C LEU A 507 -10.70 1.18 3.63
N MET A 508 -9.64 0.41 3.35
CA MET A 508 -8.25 0.89 3.46
C MET A 508 -7.89 1.98 2.43
N ASP A 509 -8.57 2.06 1.28
CA ASP A 509 -8.39 3.14 0.30
C ASP A 509 -9.69 3.97 0.18
N PRO A 510 -9.81 5.08 0.94
CA PRO A 510 -11.04 5.86 0.97
C PRO A 510 -11.41 6.48 -0.38
N LEU A 511 -10.42 6.81 -1.22
CA LEU A 511 -10.68 7.44 -2.51
C LEU A 511 -11.20 6.43 -3.53
N VAL A 512 -10.58 5.26 -3.61
CA VAL A 512 -11.04 4.16 -4.48
C VAL A 512 -12.43 3.70 -4.05
N PHE A 513 -12.69 3.63 -2.75
CA PHE A 513 -14.01 3.33 -2.20
C PHE A 513 -15.09 4.34 -2.65
N LEU A 514 -14.82 5.65 -2.48
CA LEU A 514 -15.71 6.71 -2.95
C LEU A 514 -15.94 6.67 -4.45
N LEU A 515 -14.88 6.43 -5.23
CA LEU A 515 -14.98 6.29 -6.68
C LEU A 515 -15.88 5.11 -7.05
N TRP A 516 -15.72 3.95 -6.42
CA TRP A 516 -16.58 2.79 -6.68
C TRP A 516 -18.05 3.07 -6.41
N PHE A 517 -18.37 3.70 -5.28
CA PHE A 517 -19.74 4.08 -4.97
C PHE A 517 -20.29 5.09 -5.99
N SER A 518 -19.46 6.07 -6.39
CA SER A 518 -19.82 7.02 -7.44
C SER A 518 -20.05 6.34 -8.79
N VAL A 519 -19.26 5.32 -9.14
CA VAL A 519 -19.43 4.55 -10.38
C VAL A 519 -20.71 3.73 -10.32
N ALA A 520 -21.00 3.06 -9.20
CA ALA A 520 -22.22 2.31 -9.00
C ALA A 520 -23.46 3.20 -9.15
N ALA A 521 -23.46 4.38 -8.49
CA ALA A 521 -24.52 5.38 -8.65
C ALA A 521 -24.61 5.88 -10.10
N ALA A 522 -23.48 6.21 -10.72
CA ALA A 522 -23.44 6.70 -12.09
C ALA A 522 -23.97 5.66 -13.11
N LEU A 523 -23.65 4.38 -12.93
CA LEU A 523 -24.12 3.30 -13.79
C LEU A 523 -25.66 3.22 -13.80
N LEU A 524 -26.30 3.42 -12.65
CA LEU A 524 -27.76 3.41 -12.52
C LEU A 524 -28.44 4.58 -13.26
N PHE A 525 -27.89 5.79 -13.12
CA PHE A 525 -28.53 7.02 -13.62
C PHE A 525 -28.08 7.44 -15.04
N TRP A 526 -26.78 7.38 -15.34
CA TRP A 526 -26.17 7.90 -16.58
C TRP A 526 -25.40 6.85 -17.39
N GLY A 527 -25.13 5.68 -16.81
CA GLY A 527 -24.25 4.65 -17.37
C GLY A 527 -22.77 4.94 -17.12
N ARG A 528 -21.88 4.17 -17.76
CA ARG A 528 -20.42 4.21 -17.52
C ARG A 528 -19.74 5.53 -17.90
N GLY A 529 -20.40 6.35 -18.71
CA GLY A 529 -19.82 7.56 -19.29
C GLY A 529 -19.42 8.60 -18.25
N ALA A 530 -20.09 8.66 -17.10
CA ALA A 530 -19.71 9.60 -16.04
C ALA A 530 -18.29 9.30 -15.51
N TYR A 531 -17.93 8.03 -15.33
CA TYR A 531 -16.57 7.67 -14.91
C TYR A 531 -15.57 7.75 -16.06
N CYS A 532 -15.75 6.95 -17.12
CA CYS A 532 -14.79 6.84 -18.23
C CYS A 532 -14.56 8.16 -18.99
N GLY A 533 -15.55 9.06 -18.98
CA GLY A 533 -15.51 10.34 -19.70
C GLY A 533 -15.05 11.53 -18.87
N TRP A 534 -15.10 11.46 -17.54
CA TRP A 534 -14.81 12.59 -16.64
C TRP A 534 -13.88 12.23 -15.48
N LEU A 535 -14.16 11.15 -14.74
CA LEU A 535 -13.40 10.80 -13.53
C LEU A 535 -12.21 9.85 -13.75
N CYS A 536 -12.04 9.27 -14.94
CA CYS A 536 -10.92 8.37 -15.23
C CYS A 536 -9.65 9.17 -15.63
N PRO A 537 -8.56 9.16 -14.81
CA PRO A 537 -7.31 9.85 -15.12
C PRO A 537 -6.70 9.46 -16.47
N PHE A 538 -6.64 8.16 -16.79
CA PHE A 538 -6.09 7.73 -18.08
C PHE A 538 -6.95 8.17 -19.27
N GLY A 539 -8.28 8.23 -19.10
CA GLY A 539 -9.17 8.79 -20.11
C GLY A 539 -8.95 10.29 -20.31
N ALA A 540 -8.74 11.03 -19.21
CA ALA A 540 -8.39 12.44 -19.25
C ALA A 540 -7.04 12.67 -19.96
N LEU A 541 -6.03 11.85 -19.66
CA LEU A 541 -4.73 11.89 -20.34
C LEU A 541 -4.88 11.78 -21.85
N GLN A 542 -5.63 10.79 -22.36
CA GLN A 542 -5.82 10.60 -23.79
C GLN A 542 -6.56 11.76 -24.47
N GLU A 543 -7.56 12.33 -23.81
CA GLU A 543 -8.30 13.45 -24.38
C GLU A 543 -7.46 14.73 -24.40
N LEU A 544 -6.71 15.01 -23.32
CA LEU A 544 -5.83 16.17 -23.24
C LEU A 544 -4.68 16.06 -24.24
N THR A 545 -4.02 14.91 -24.36
CA THR A 545 -2.94 14.71 -25.34
C THR A 545 -3.44 14.78 -26.78
N ASN A 546 -4.62 14.23 -27.09
CA ASN A 546 -5.20 14.36 -28.43
C ASN A 546 -5.58 15.82 -28.76
N ARG A 547 -6.05 16.60 -27.78
CA ARG A 547 -6.28 18.05 -27.98
C ARG A 547 -5.00 18.81 -28.26
N ILE A 548 -3.92 18.49 -27.54
CA ILE A 548 -2.58 19.02 -27.83
C ILE A 548 -2.15 18.61 -29.25
N ALA A 549 -2.41 17.36 -29.66
CA ALA A 549 -2.13 16.88 -31.01
C ALA A 549 -2.87 17.69 -32.09
N LYS A 550 -4.16 17.99 -31.88
CA LYS A 550 -4.97 18.85 -32.76
C LYS A 550 -4.42 20.28 -32.82
N LEU A 551 -3.94 20.83 -31.69
CA LEU A 551 -3.28 22.13 -31.65
C LEU A 551 -1.96 22.12 -32.44
N CYS A 552 -1.19 21.05 -32.34
CA CYS A 552 0.02 20.81 -33.11
C CYS A 552 -0.23 20.38 -34.57
N ARG A 553 -1.50 20.39 -35.03
CA ARG A 553 -1.93 20.02 -36.39
C ARG A 553 -1.58 18.59 -36.80
N ILE A 554 -1.52 17.66 -35.85
CA ILE A 554 -1.37 16.23 -36.14
C ILE A 554 -2.65 15.72 -36.82
N PRO A 555 -2.54 14.95 -37.93
CA PRO A 555 -3.71 14.47 -38.68
C PRO A 555 -4.58 13.57 -37.80
N GLN A 556 -5.89 13.83 -37.80
CA GLN A 556 -6.88 13.05 -37.06
C GLN A 556 -7.52 12.03 -38.01
N ILE A 557 -7.48 10.75 -37.63
CA ILE A 557 -7.99 9.64 -38.43
C ILE A 557 -9.39 9.28 -37.94
N GLU A 558 -10.41 9.52 -38.76
CA GLU A 558 -11.76 9.02 -38.52
C GLU A 558 -11.86 7.57 -39.03
N VAL A 559 -12.11 6.63 -38.12
CA VAL A 559 -12.16 5.20 -38.47
C VAL A 559 -13.46 4.91 -39.22
N PRO A 560 -13.41 4.21 -40.38
CA PRO A 560 -14.61 3.80 -41.10
C PRO A 560 -15.56 2.99 -40.22
N TRP A 561 -16.88 3.25 -40.32
CA TRP A 561 -17.88 2.67 -39.42
C TRP A 561 -17.83 1.14 -39.34
N GLY A 562 -17.71 0.45 -40.48
CA GLY A 562 -17.65 -1.01 -40.49
C GLY A 562 -16.41 -1.60 -39.79
N LEU A 563 -15.27 -0.91 -39.83
CA LEU A 563 -14.08 -1.32 -39.07
C LEU A 563 -14.24 -1.00 -37.59
N HIS A 564 -14.80 0.17 -37.28
CA HIS A 564 -15.07 0.58 -35.91
C HIS A 564 -15.96 -0.41 -35.15
N GLU A 565 -17.06 -0.84 -35.78
CA GLU A 565 -18.03 -1.75 -35.20
C GLU A 565 -17.40 -3.14 -34.93
N ARG A 566 -16.53 -3.61 -35.82
CA ARG A 566 -15.80 -4.88 -35.67
C ARG A 566 -14.71 -4.87 -34.62
N LEU A 567 -14.14 -3.69 -34.32
CA LEU A 567 -13.07 -3.56 -33.32
C LEU A 567 -13.61 -3.36 -31.90
N TRP A 568 -14.87 -2.95 -31.70
CA TRP A 568 -15.46 -2.82 -30.37
C TRP A 568 -15.46 -4.10 -29.52
N PRO A 569 -15.75 -5.29 -30.07
CA PRO A 569 -15.71 -6.54 -29.30
C PRO A 569 -14.34 -6.86 -28.69
N VAL A 570 -13.24 -6.32 -29.21
CA VAL A 570 -11.88 -6.66 -28.76
C VAL A 570 -11.70 -6.42 -27.26
N LYS A 571 -12.09 -5.25 -26.74
CA LYS A 571 -12.04 -4.98 -25.28
C LYS A 571 -12.90 -5.93 -24.46
N TYR A 572 -14.01 -6.43 -25.00
CA TYR A 572 -14.87 -7.41 -24.32
C TYR A 572 -14.23 -8.79 -24.30
N ILE A 573 -13.55 -9.19 -25.38
CA ILE A 573 -12.78 -10.42 -25.43
C ILE A 573 -11.62 -10.38 -24.42
N ILE A 574 -10.89 -9.26 -24.35
CA ILE A 574 -9.82 -9.06 -23.36
C ILE A 574 -10.40 -9.18 -21.94
N PHE A 575 -11.51 -8.49 -21.65
CA PHE A 575 -12.17 -8.57 -20.35
C PHE A 575 -12.63 -9.99 -20.01
N LEU A 576 -13.30 -10.70 -20.92
CA LEU A 576 -13.76 -12.06 -20.69
C LEU A 576 -12.60 -13.04 -20.51
N GLY A 577 -11.49 -12.85 -21.23
CA GLY A 577 -10.26 -13.62 -21.03
C GLY A 577 -9.66 -13.41 -19.64
N LEU A 578 -9.53 -12.15 -19.20
CA LEU A 578 -9.05 -11.81 -17.86
C LEU A 578 -9.98 -12.31 -16.76
N PHE A 579 -11.30 -12.21 -16.98
CA PHE A 579 -12.29 -12.74 -16.07
C PHE A 579 -12.19 -14.28 -15.98
N GLY A 580 -12.07 -14.97 -17.10
CA GLY A 580 -11.83 -16.42 -17.12
C GLY A 580 -10.56 -16.82 -16.38
N LEU A 581 -9.47 -16.08 -16.55
CA LEU A 581 -8.22 -16.28 -15.80
C LEU A 581 -8.41 -16.03 -14.30
N SER A 582 -9.20 -15.03 -13.91
CA SER A 582 -9.46 -14.73 -12.49
C SER A 582 -10.23 -15.82 -11.76
N LEU A 583 -11.06 -16.58 -12.47
CA LEU A 583 -11.74 -17.76 -11.91
C LEU A 583 -10.78 -18.93 -11.67
N TYR A 584 -9.64 -18.96 -12.37
CA TYR A 584 -8.58 -19.94 -12.16
C TYR A 584 -7.61 -19.50 -11.06
N SER A 585 -7.09 -18.27 -11.15
CA SER A 585 -6.21 -17.67 -10.14
C SER A 585 -6.23 -16.15 -10.25
N LEU A 586 -6.45 -15.47 -9.13
CA LEU A 586 -6.39 -14.01 -9.06
C LEU A 586 -4.99 -13.46 -9.39
N ASP A 587 -3.93 -14.14 -8.93
CA ASP A 587 -2.54 -13.73 -9.19
C ASP A 587 -2.22 -13.74 -10.69
N VAL A 588 -2.67 -14.80 -11.38
CA VAL A 588 -2.52 -14.91 -12.84
C VAL A 588 -3.30 -13.80 -13.54
N ALA A 589 -4.54 -13.54 -13.13
CA ALA A 589 -5.33 -12.45 -13.70
C ALA A 589 -4.71 -11.06 -13.48
N GLU A 590 -4.10 -10.82 -12.31
CA GLU A 590 -3.36 -9.59 -12.02
C GLU A 590 -2.12 -9.44 -12.90
N HIS A 591 -1.37 -10.52 -13.12
CA HIS A 591 -0.22 -10.52 -14.02
C HIS A 591 -0.61 -10.18 -15.46
N TYR A 592 -1.68 -10.79 -15.98
CA TYR A 592 -2.17 -10.49 -17.33
C TYR A 592 -2.94 -9.15 -17.43
N ALA A 593 -3.41 -8.59 -16.31
CA ALA A 593 -4.02 -7.26 -16.26
C ALA A 593 -3.02 -6.13 -16.55
N GLU A 594 -1.72 -6.44 -16.72
CA GLU A 594 -0.71 -5.50 -17.22
C GLU A 594 -1.00 -4.97 -18.64
N VAL A 595 -1.95 -5.58 -19.36
CA VAL A 595 -2.56 -5.00 -20.57
C VAL A 595 -3.13 -3.59 -20.31
N GLU A 596 -3.47 -3.27 -19.06
CA GLU A 596 -3.85 -1.93 -18.65
C GLU A 596 -2.62 -1.02 -18.45
N PRO A 597 -2.43 0.02 -19.28
CA PRO A 597 -1.33 0.96 -19.13
C PRO A 597 -1.50 1.90 -17.92
N PHE A 598 -2.52 1.67 -17.08
CA PHE A 598 -2.85 2.49 -15.91
C PHE A 598 -1.71 2.51 -14.88
N LYS A 599 -1.17 1.33 -14.57
CA LYS A 599 -0.03 1.19 -13.66
C LYS A 599 1.17 1.98 -14.19
N THR A 600 1.49 1.85 -15.47
CA THR A 600 2.64 2.52 -16.08
C THR A 600 2.44 4.03 -16.23
N ALA A 601 1.31 4.49 -16.76
CA ALA A 601 1.10 5.89 -17.15
C ALA A 601 0.57 6.79 -16.02
N ILE A 602 -0.19 6.24 -15.07
CA ILE A 602 -0.80 7.00 -13.97
C ILE A 602 -0.04 6.74 -12.68
N ILE A 603 -0.03 5.49 -12.20
CA ILE A 603 0.51 5.16 -10.87
C ILE A 603 2.03 5.33 -10.82
N LEU A 604 2.75 4.81 -11.81
CA LEU A 604 4.22 4.82 -11.87
C LEU A 604 4.80 5.99 -12.66
N LYS A 605 3.97 6.83 -13.28
CA LYS A 605 4.42 8.05 -13.99
C LYS A 605 5.56 7.78 -14.99
N PHE A 606 5.45 6.67 -15.72
CA PHE A 606 6.46 6.15 -16.68
C PHE A 606 7.79 5.70 -16.08
N GLN A 607 7.92 5.61 -14.75
CA GLN A 607 9.06 5.01 -14.05
C GLN A 607 8.86 3.50 -13.93
N ARG A 608 8.97 2.79 -15.07
CA ARG A 608 8.85 1.32 -15.14
C ARG A 608 9.87 0.75 -16.13
N ALA A 609 10.10 -0.56 -16.11
CA ALA A 609 10.92 -1.24 -17.10
C ALA A 609 10.50 -0.88 -18.54
N TRP A 610 11.49 -0.73 -19.41
CA TRP A 610 11.32 -0.15 -20.74
C TRP A 610 10.23 -0.80 -21.63
N PRO A 611 9.95 -2.13 -21.59
CA PRO A 611 8.91 -2.71 -22.44
C PRO A 611 7.52 -2.19 -22.11
N PHE A 612 7.23 -1.98 -20.82
CA PHE A 612 5.94 -1.47 -20.36
C PHE A 612 5.76 0.01 -20.69
N VAL A 613 6.85 0.79 -20.57
CA VAL A 613 6.86 2.20 -20.96
C VAL A 613 6.64 2.32 -22.46
N LEU A 614 7.35 1.53 -23.26
CA LEU A 614 7.18 1.49 -24.71
C LEU A 614 5.74 1.14 -25.09
N PHE A 615 5.15 0.12 -24.47
CA PHE A 615 3.76 -0.25 -24.70
C PHE A 615 2.78 0.89 -24.37
N ALA A 616 2.91 1.52 -23.20
CA ALA A 616 2.05 2.63 -22.81
C ALA A 616 2.21 3.85 -23.74
N VAL A 617 3.45 4.19 -24.11
CA VAL A 617 3.74 5.29 -25.05
C VAL A 617 3.20 4.97 -26.44
N ALA A 618 3.31 3.74 -26.93
CA ALA A 618 2.76 3.32 -28.22
C ALA A 618 1.23 3.48 -28.26
N LEU A 619 0.53 3.11 -27.19
CA LEU A 619 -0.92 3.30 -27.06
C LEU A 619 -1.30 4.79 -27.02
N LEU A 620 -0.54 5.62 -26.31
CA LEU A 620 -0.77 7.07 -26.28
C LEU A 620 -0.47 7.71 -27.64
N ALA A 621 0.57 7.26 -28.34
CA ALA A 621 0.92 7.70 -29.68
C ALA A 621 -0.19 7.38 -30.68
N ALA A 622 -0.74 6.16 -30.65
CA ALA A 622 -1.95 5.82 -31.42
C ALA A 622 -3.13 6.74 -31.06
N GLY A 623 -3.26 7.12 -29.79
CA GLY A 623 -4.23 8.09 -29.28
C GLY A 623 -4.10 9.52 -29.84
N LEU A 624 -2.92 9.91 -30.33
CA LEU A 624 -2.71 11.22 -30.96
C LEU A 624 -3.39 11.32 -32.33
N PHE A 625 -3.47 10.20 -33.07
CA PHE A 625 -4.12 10.10 -34.38
C PHE A 625 -5.59 9.70 -34.28
N ILE A 626 -5.90 8.74 -33.40
CA ILE A 626 -7.26 8.23 -33.16
C ILE A 626 -7.65 8.61 -31.73
N GLU A 627 -8.55 9.57 -31.60
CA GLU A 627 -8.97 10.07 -30.29
C GLU A 627 -9.47 8.94 -29.39
N ARG A 628 -8.89 8.86 -28.18
CA ARG A 628 -9.19 7.84 -27.16
C ARG A 628 -9.06 6.38 -27.63
N PHE A 629 -8.07 6.08 -28.47
CA PHE A 629 -7.82 4.75 -29.06
C PHE A 629 -7.94 3.58 -28.07
N TYR A 630 -7.19 3.60 -26.96
CA TYR A 630 -7.20 2.49 -26.00
C TYR A 630 -8.56 2.36 -25.29
N CYS A 631 -9.19 3.46 -24.87
CA CYS A 631 -10.51 3.42 -24.24
C CYS A 631 -11.60 2.88 -25.18
N ARG A 632 -11.41 3.02 -26.48
CA ARG A 632 -12.34 2.59 -27.53
C ARG A 632 -12.23 1.10 -27.84
N TYR A 633 -11.01 0.55 -27.89
CA TYR A 633 -10.77 -0.79 -28.44
C TYR A 633 -10.12 -1.80 -27.49
N LEU A 634 -9.35 -1.38 -26.48
CA LEU A 634 -8.55 -2.29 -25.65
C LEU A 634 -8.94 -2.31 -24.17
N CYS A 635 -9.55 -1.24 -23.64
CA CYS A 635 -9.77 -1.06 -22.21
C CYS A 635 -10.73 -2.09 -21.58
N PRO A 636 -10.23 -3.06 -20.77
CA PRO A 636 -11.08 -4.10 -20.20
C PRO A 636 -11.96 -3.57 -19.06
N LEU A 637 -11.48 -2.62 -18.25
CA LEU A 637 -12.33 -1.88 -17.30
C LEU A 637 -13.52 -1.21 -18.00
N GLY A 638 -13.29 -0.60 -19.16
CA GLY A 638 -14.34 0.04 -19.95
C GLY A 638 -15.39 -0.95 -20.46
N ALA A 639 -14.97 -2.19 -20.79
CA ALA A 639 -15.86 -3.27 -21.16
C ALA A 639 -16.67 -3.79 -19.96
N ALA A 640 -16.03 -3.99 -18.81
CA ALA A 640 -16.69 -4.41 -17.57
C ALA A 640 -17.82 -3.44 -17.16
N LEU A 641 -17.52 -2.13 -17.16
CA LEU A 641 -18.51 -1.10 -16.83
C LEU A 641 -19.59 -0.92 -17.91
N ALA A 642 -19.38 -1.42 -19.13
CA ALA A 642 -20.37 -1.33 -20.21
C ALA A 642 -21.48 -2.39 -20.11
N ILE A 643 -21.23 -3.52 -19.44
CA ILE A 643 -22.24 -4.59 -19.32
C ILE A 643 -23.48 -4.10 -18.53
N PRO A 644 -23.34 -3.49 -17.34
CA PRO A 644 -24.48 -2.96 -16.60
C PRO A 644 -25.05 -1.67 -17.20
N ALA A 645 -24.30 -0.98 -18.07
CA ALA A 645 -24.71 0.33 -18.59
C ALA A 645 -26.00 0.29 -19.42
N ARG A 646 -26.42 -0.88 -19.90
CA ARG A 646 -27.72 -1.08 -20.58
C ARG A 646 -28.91 -1.05 -19.63
N LEU A 647 -28.69 -1.28 -18.33
CA LEU A 647 -29.70 -1.24 -17.27
C LEU A 647 -30.00 0.19 -16.78
N ARG A 648 -29.42 1.21 -17.43
CA ARG A 648 -29.63 2.61 -17.03
C ARG A 648 -31.13 2.96 -17.07
N MET A 649 -31.58 3.68 -16.06
CA MET A 649 -33.00 3.95 -15.87
C MET A 649 -33.53 5.06 -16.80
N PHE A 650 -32.65 5.95 -17.31
CA PHE A 650 -33.05 7.14 -18.06
C PHE A 650 -32.09 7.49 -19.23
N ASP A 651 -32.66 7.86 -20.38
CA ASP A 651 -31.93 8.41 -21.52
C ASP A 651 -31.92 9.95 -21.46
N TRP A 652 -30.89 10.51 -20.83
CA TRP A 652 -30.81 11.96 -20.58
C TRP A 652 -30.38 12.80 -21.79
N LEU A 653 -29.73 12.20 -22.79
CA LEU A 653 -29.20 12.91 -23.96
C LEU A 653 -30.30 13.18 -24.99
N LYS A 654 -30.67 14.44 -25.17
CA LYS A 654 -31.72 14.86 -26.10
C LYS A 654 -31.22 14.89 -27.54
N ARG A 655 -32.09 14.51 -28.48
CA ARG A 655 -31.87 14.63 -29.93
C ARG A 655 -33.14 15.09 -30.63
N TYR A 656 -32.97 15.74 -31.78
CA TYR A 656 -34.07 16.05 -32.68
C TYR A 656 -34.36 14.87 -33.62
N ARG A 657 -35.54 14.87 -34.25
CA ARG A 657 -35.94 13.80 -35.19
C ARG A 657 -35.09 13.81 -36.46
N GLU A 658 -34.57 14.98 -36.83
CA GLU A 658 -33.73 15.20 -38.02
C GLU A 658 -32.25 14.79 -37.79
N CYS A 659 -31.91 14.36 -36.57
CA CYS A 659 -30.58 13.84 -36.25
C CYS A 659 -30.42 12.41 -36.79
N GLY A 660 -29.40 12.16 -37.62
CA GLY A 660 -29.18 10.91 -38.34
C GLY A 660 -29.72 10.92 -39.77
N ASN A 661 -30.83 11.63 -39.99
CA ASN A 661 -31.38 11.85 -41.33
C ASN A 661 -32.09 13.21 -41.42
N PRO A 662 -31.57 14.22 -42.17
CA PRO A 662 -30.33 14.22 -42.95
C PRO A 662 -29.09 14.69 -42.15
N CYS A 663 -29.21 15.05 -40.87
CA CYS A 663 -28.12 15.70 -40.12
C CYS A 663 -27.18 14.71 -39.43
N ASN A 664 -25.92 14.66 -39.87
CA ASN A 664 -24.89 13.76 -39.30
C ASN A 664 -23.78 14.47 -38.51
N ARG A 665 -24.00 15.73 -38.11
CA ARG A 665 -22.97 16.54 -37.45
C ARG A 665 -22.49 15.97 -36.12
N CYS A 666 -23.41 15.62 -35.21
CA CYS A 666 -23.05 15.05 -33.92
C CYS A 666 -22.32 13.71 -34.05
N ALA A 667 -22.59 12.93 -35.11
CA ALA A 667 -21.92 11.66 -35.35
C ALA A 667 -20.45 11.86 -35.74
N LYS A 668 -20.18 12.79 -36.65
CA LYS A 668 -18.82 13.15 -37.09
C LYS A 668 -17.97 13.78 -35.99
N GLU A 669 -18.58 14.60 -35.12
CA GLU A 669 -17.87 15.25 -34.02
C GLU A 669 -17.84 14.40 -32.72
N CYS A 670 -18.32 13.15 -32.76
CA CYS A 670 -18.28 12.28 -31.58
C CYS A 670 -16.87 11.69 -31.39
N MET A 671 -16.18 12.10 -30.33
CA MET A 671 -14.80 11.67 -30.01
C MET A 671 -14.56 10.16 -29.94
N VAL A 672 -15.61 9.35 -29.71
CA VAL A 672 -15.53 7.88 -29.68
C VAL A 672 -16.38 7.21 -30.75
N GLN A 673 -16.99 7.99 -31.64
CA GLN A 673 -17.91 7.51 -32.69
C GLN A 673 -19.03 6.61 -32.13
N ALA A 674 -19.54 6.90 -30.92
CA ALA A 674 -20.63 6.15 -30.29
C ALA A 674 -22.02 6.41 -30.91
N ILE A 675 -22.11 7.31 -31.88
CA ILE A 675 -23.36 7.67 -32.56
C ILE A 675 -23.38 6.98 -33.91
N HIS A 676 -24.37 6.12 -34.10
CA HIS A 676 -24.60 5.43 -35.36
C HIS A 676 -24.95 6.42 -36.48
N PRO A 677 -24.59 6.14 -37.75
CA PRO A 677 -25.00 6.93 -38.91
C PRO A 677 -26.51 7.25 -38.98
N GLU A 678 -27.41 6.35 -38.54
CA GLU A 678 -28.85 6.65 -38.49
C GLU A 678 -29.29 7.52 -37.32
N GLY A 679 -28.38 7.94 -36.43
CA GLY A 679 -28.67 8.90 -35.37
C GLY A 679 -29.12 8.32 -34.03
N ASN A 680 -28.91 7.04 -33.78
CA ASN A 680 -29.01 6.39 -32.47
C ASN A 680 -27.67 6.49 -31.71
N ILE A 681 -27.72 6.67 -30.39
CA ILE A 681 -26.53 6.67 -29.53
C ILE A 681 -26.39 5.28 -28.93
N ASN A 682 -25.23 4.64 -29.09
CA ASN A 682 -24.94 3.38 -28.43
C ASN A 682 -24.55 3.65 -26.95
N PRO A 683 -25.36 3.22 -25.96
CA PRO A 683 -25.08 3.48 -24.55
C PRO A 683 -23.82 2.78 -24.05
N ASN A 684 -23.47 1.63 -24.64
CA ASN A 684 -22.29 0.84 -24.26
C ASN A 684 -20.99 1.52 -24.69
N GLU A 685 -21.05 2.44 -25.67
CA GLU A 685 -19.89 3.14 -26.22
C GLU A 685 -19.81 4.62 -25.80
N CYS A 686 -20.95 5.23 -25.49
CA CYS A 686 -21.03 6.64 -25.12
C CYS A 686 -20.26 6.95 -23.83
N LEU A 687 -19.36 7.93 -23.90
CA LEU A 687 -18.62 8.45 -22.74
C LEU A 687 -19.29 9.66 -22.08
N ASN A 688 -20.52 10.01 -22.45
CA ASN A 688 -21.28 11.13 -21.89
C ASN A 688 -20.47 12.45 -21.77
N CYS A 689 -19.71 12.81 -22.81
CA CYS A 689 -18.91 14.03 -22.84
C CYS A 689 -19.72 15.32 -22.98
N LEU A 690 -21.02 15.21 -23.23
CA LEU A 690 -21.99 16.30 -23.45
C LEU A 690 -21.75 17.17 -24.68
N HIS A 691 -20.74 16.87 -25.52
CA HIS A 691 -20.48 17.63 -26.76
C HIS A 691 -21.68 17.65 -27.70
N CYS A 692 -22.39 16.52 -27.83
CA CYS A 692 -23.60 16.44 -28.64
C CYS A 692 -24.76 17.31 -28.10
N GLN A 693 -24.82 17.56 -26.79
CA GLN A 693 -25.81 18.45 -26.17
C GLN A 693 -25.45 19.92 -26.36
N VAL A 694 -24.16 20.26 -26.39
CA VAL A 694 -23.69 21.60 -26.80
C VAL A 694 -24.12 21.87 -28.23
N LEU A 695 -23.83 20.94 -29.15
CA LEU A 695 -24.25 21.04 -30.55
C LEU A 695 -25.77 21.11 -30.68
N TYR A 696 -26.53 20.32 -29.90
CA TYR A 696 -27.99 20.30 -29.92
C TYR A 696 -28.60 21.69 -29.69
N GLN A 697 -28.00 22.51 -28.82
CA GLN A 697 -28.47 23.86 -28.47
C GLN A 697 -27.78 24.98 -29.26
N HIS A 698 -26.86 24.67 -30.17
CA HIS A 698 -26.02 25.67 -30.80
C HIS A 698 -26.71 26.39 -31.96
N ASP A 699 -26.89 27.69 -31.82
CA ASP A 699 -27.67 28.55 -32.74
C ASP A 699 -27.09 28.67 -34.16
N GLN A 700 -25.78 28.52 -34.33
CA GLN A 700 -25.10 28.57 -35.64
C GLN A 700 -24.65 27.21 -36.20
N LYS A 701 -24.68 26.13 -35.39
CA LYS A 701 -24.13 24.83 -35.78
C LYS A 701 -25.21 23.77 -35.99
N CYS A 702 -26.32 23.86 -35.25
CA CYS A 702 -27.44 22.95 -35.36
C CYS A 702 -28.42 23.41 -36.46
N PRO A 703 -28.63 22.64 -37.54
CA PRO A 703 -29.55 23.02 -38.61
C PRO A 703 -30.99 23.27 -38.11
N VAL A 704 -31.43 22.53 -37.09
CA VAL A 704 -32.77 22.70 -36.50
C VAL A 704 -32.89 24.04 -35.77
N CYS A 705 -31.89 24.42 -34.97
CA CYS A 705 -31.89 25.71 -34.25
C CYS A 705 -31.78 26.88 -35.23
N ILE A 706 -30.90 26.78 -36.23
CA ILE A 706 -30.76 27.79 -37.30
C ILE A 706 -32.12 28.01 -37.99
N LYS A 707 -32.82 26.94 -38.39
CA LYS A 707 -34.15 27.03 -39.02
C LYS A 707 -35.19 27.65 -38.08
N LYS A 708 -35.21 27.27 -36.80
CA LYS A 708 -36.14 27.84 -35.81
C LYS A 708 -35.90 29.33 -35.59
N LEU A 709 -34.65 29.76 -35.45
CA LEU A 709 -34.27 31.16 -35.30
C LEU A 709 -34.56 31.97 -36.55
N ALA A 710 -34.27 31.43 -37.73
CA ALA A 710 -34.61 32.07 -39.00
C ALA A 710 -36.13 32.27 -39.15
N LYS A 711 -36.94 31.27 -38.78
CA LYS A 711 -38.41 31.37 -38.78
C LYS A 711 -38.90 32.42 -37.78
N ARG A 712 -38.33 32.45 -36.57
CA ARG A 712 -38.65 33.43 -35.54
C ARG A 712 -38.33 34.86 -36.00
N ARG A 713 -37.14 35.09 -36.57
CA ARG A 713 -36.75 36.40 -37.12
C ARG A 713 -37.70 36.85 -38.23
N ARG A 714 -38.07 35.95 -39.16
CA ARG A 714 -39.06 36.26 -40.21
C ARG A 714 -40.40 36.67 -39.62
N PHE A 715 -40.86 35.99 -38.56
CA PHE A 715 -42.10 36.32 -37.86
C PHE A 715 -42.03 37.66 -37.12
N GLU A 716 -40.91 37.96 -36.44
CA GLU A 716 -40.66 39.24 -35.75
C GLU A 716 -40.66 40.44 -36.72
N VAL A 717 -40.09 40.26 -37.92
CA VAL A 717 -40.14 41.27 -38.99
C VAL A 717 -41.56 41.43 -39.53
N GLN A 718 -42.30 40.34 -39.73
CA GLN A 718 -43.69 40.39 -40.21
C GLN A 718 -44.68 41.02 -39.22
N THR A 719 -44.43 40.87 -37.91
CA THR A 719 -45.29 41.42 -36.84
C THR A 719 -44.89 42.83 -36.40
N GLY A 720 -43.85 43.42 -37.01
CA GLY A 720 -43.40 44.78 -36.71
C GLY A 720 -42.66 44.94 -35.39
N LEU A 721 -42.35 43.83 -34.69
CA LEU A 721 -41.58 43.85 -33.45
C LEU A 721 -40.11 44.26 -33.67
N VAL A 722 -39.60 44.06 -34.89
CA VAL A 722 -38.22 44.41 -35.29
C VAL A 722 -38.27 45.07 -36.67
N LYS A 723 -37.61 46.24 -36.84
CA LYS A 723 -37.49 46.89 -38.15
C LYS A 723 -36.65 46.02 -39.10
N PRO A 724 -37.00 45.88 -40.38
CA PRO A 724 -36.18 45.14 -41.33
C PRO A 724 -34.81 45.79 -41.47
N ASP A 725 -33.74 45.00 -41.26
CA ASP A 725 -32.36 45.46 -41.43
C ASP A 725 -32.11 45.89 -42.88
N THR A 726 -31.99 47.19 -43.11
CA THR A 726 -31.71 47.78 -44.43
C THR A 726 -30.24 47.62 -44.88
N ASN A 727 -29.37 47.04 -44.05
CA ASN A 727 -27.93 46.89 -44.30
C ASN A 727 -27.44 45.44 -44.43
N ALA A 728 -28.32 44.44 -44.50
CA ALA A 728 -27.91 43.06 -44.74
C ALA A 728 -27.55 42.85 -46.22
N LYS A 729 -26.35 43.27 -46.63
CA LYS A 729 -25.71 42.73 -47.84
C LYS A 729 -25.69 41.21 -47.71
N ALA A 730 -26.12 40.55 -48.78
CA ALA A 730 -26.17 39.11 -48.89
C ALA A 730 -24.82 38.47 -48.52
N GLU A 731 -24.69 37.98 -47.29
CA GLU A 731 -23.64 37.03 -46.94
C GLU A 731 -23.99 35.72 -47.66
N THR A 732 -23.36 35.53 -48.82
CA THR A 732 -23.24 34.23 -49.47
C THR A 732 -22.77 33.20 -48.45
N PRO A 733 -23.40 32.00 -48.39
CA PRO A 733 -22.95 30.96 -47.49
C PRO A 733 -21.52 30.56 -47.86
N VAL A 734 -20.58 30.78 -46.95
CA VAL A 734 -19.22 30.25 -47.06
C VAL A 734 -19.34 28.72 -47.15
N PRO A 735 -18.83 28.08 -48.21
CA PRO A 735 -18.88 26.63 -48.34
C PRO A 735 -18.11 25.99 -47.19
N ALA A 736 -18.71 25.00 -46.55
CA ALA A 736 -18.07 24.22 -45.50
C ALA A 736 -16.79 23.57 -46.04
N LYS A 737 -15.64 23.92 -45.46
CA LYS A 737 -14.44 23.07 -45.46
C LYS A 737 -14.41 22.28 -44.16
#